data_AF-A0A424QC84-F1
#
_entry.id   AF-A0A424QC84-F1
#
_cell.length_a   1.000
_cell.length_b   1.000
_cell.length_c   1.000
_cell.angle_alpha   90.00
_cell.angle_beta   90.00
_cell.angle_gamma   90.00
#
_symmetry.space_group_name_H-M   'P 1'
#
loop_
_entity.id
_entity.type
_entity.pdbx_description
1 polymer ?
#
loop_
_entity_poly.entity_id
_entity_poly.type
_entity_poly.pdbx_seq_one_letter_code
_entity_poly.pdbx_strand_id
1 'polypeptide(L)'
;RRGSGVIPPERVHYLSEIAAGVRDHHAAQDDLGERLRLVQHLRSAAEQARSRKATATADDLDAQVEEMMADEALQHAAADLEAFRETAEAYRSGEYTYHVRGKPFTVPTTTESLAHSAIPKVALPRTKDDGELYRYLARENLPGSFPYTAGVFPFKRQDELSARMFAGEGEAERTNRRFHYLSQGAPYVRLSTAFDSVTLYGRDPAERPDVWGKVGNSGVSIASVDDAKRLYSGFDLCDRNTSVSMTINGPAPIILAFFLNAAIDQQVERHLAEQGDALTLEDGAYRGDLPEGHDGFGLATVGRRGDALVDAETYARIKAETLQTVRGTVQADILKEDQAQNTCIFSTPFALRLMGDVQQYYIDHGVRNHYSVSISGYHIAEAGANPITQLAFTLANGFTYVEYYRSRGMDVNAFAPNLSFFFSNGLDPEYTVIGRVARRIWAVTMRDLYGADDRSQKLKYHIQTSGRSLHAQEIDFNDIRTTLQALLAIQDNANSLHTNAYDEAITTPTEESVRRALAIQLIVNKESGWAKTENPLQGAYLVDELTDLVEEAVLQEFEAISRRGGVLGAMETMYQRGKIQDESMHYEHLKHDGTLPIVGVNTFQNPNAEAFDESSADAFDMELARATPEEKAACLERTTALQERDIEATTAALSRLQHVARSGGNVFEELMETVKVASLGQISTALFDVGGQYRRNM
;
A
#
# COMPACT_ATOMS: atom_id res chain seq x y z
N ARG A 1 -1.29 -23.33 26.85
CA ARG A 1 -2.71 -23.12 26.46
C ARG A 1 -2.91 -23.89 25.16
N ARG A 2 -3.83 -24.88 25.10
CA ARG A 2 -4.17 -25.56 23.83
C ARG A 2 -4.66 -24.46 22.86
N GLY A 3 -4.04 -24.38 21.69
CA GLY A 3 -4.10 -23.22 20.81
C GLY A 3 -5.52 -22.87 20.41
N SER A 4 -5.97 -21.67 20.78
CA SER A 4 -6.95 -20.96 19.97
C SER A 4 -6.36 -20.85 18.56
N GLY A 5 -7.14 -21.16 17.52
CA GLY A 5 -6.74 -20.86 16.15
C GLY A 5 -6.37 -19.38 15.99
N VAL A 6 -5.70 -19.03 14.89
CA VAL A 6 -5.32 -17.64 14.57
C VAL A 6 -6.54 -16.72 14.63
N ILE A 7 -7.69 -17.21 14.15
CA ILE A 7 -8.99 -16.57 14.33
C ILE A 7 -9.83 -17.42 15.30
N PRO A 8 -10.48 -16.83 16.32
CA PRO A 8 -11.39 -17.55 17.21
C PRO A 8 -12.57 -18.17 16.44
N PRO A 9 -13.05 -19.37 16.81
CA PRO A 9 -14.16 -20.05 16.12
C PRO A 9 -15.44 -19.21 16.00
N GLU A 10 -15.74 -18.38 17.01
CA GLU A 10 -16.89 -17.48 17.06
C GLU A 10 -16.80 -16.31 16.06
N ARG A 11 -15.60 -16.02 15.53
CA ARG A 11 -15.37 -14.97 14.53
C ARG A 11 -15.19 -15.52 13.12
N VAL A 12 -15.41 -16.80 12.87
CA VAL A 12 -15.17 -17.44 11.55
C VAL A 12 -16.02 -16.83 10.41
N HIS A 13 -17.18 -16.27 10.73
CA HIS A 13 -18.11 -15.68 9.76
C HIS A 13 -18.02 -14.15 9.62
N TYR A 14 -16.94 -13.52 10.12
CA TYR A 14 -16.71 -12.07 10.05
C TYR A 14 -16.96 -11.45 8.67
N LEU A 15 -16.54 -12.11 7.58
CA LEU A 15 -16.76 -11.59 6.22
C LEU A 15 -18.24 -11.53 5.83
N SER A 16 -19.07 -12.47 6.29
CA SER A 16 -20.53 -12.40 6.08
C SER A 16 -21.19 -11.31 6.92
N GLU A 17 -20.72 -11.07 8.14
CA GLU A 17 -21.19 -9.96 8.97
C GLU A 17 -20.86 -8.61 8.33
N ILE A 18 -19.66 -8.49 7.75
CA ILE A 18 -19.23 -7.31 6.99
C ILE A 18 -20.15 -7.10 5.78
N ALA A 19 -20.39 -8.15 4.99
CA ALA A 19 -21.26 -8.07 3.82
C ALA A 19 -22.69 -7.66 4.19
N ALA A 20 -23.25 -8.20 5.27
CA ALA A 20 -24.56 -7.77 5.79
C ALA A 20 -24.53 -6.31 6.25
N GLY A 21 -23.53 -5.92 7.06
CA GLY A 21 -23.42 -4.57 7.61
C GLY A 21 -23.30 -3.48 6.54
N VAL A 22 -22.57 -3.72 5.45
CA VAL A 22 -22.48 -2.77 4.33
C VAL A 22 -23.82 -2.64 3.59
N ARG A 23 -24.56 -3.74 3.39
CA ARG A 23 -25.89 -3.69 2.75
C ARG A 23 -26.93 -3.01 3.65
N ASP A 24 -26.92 -3.31 4.94
CA ASP A 24 -27.80 -2.69 5.93
C ASP A 24 -27.53 -1.17 6.01
N HIS A 25 -26.26 -0.78 5.95
CA HIS A 25 -25.86 0.63 5.85
C HIS A 25 -26.53 1.29 4.63
N HIS A 26 -26.33 0.76 3.42
CA HIS A 26 -26.92 1.35 2.21
C HIS A 26 -28.45 1.42 2.29
N ALA A 27 -29.11 0.34 2.72
CA ALA A 27 -30.56 0.31 2.85
C ALA A 27 -31.09 1.39 3.81
N ALA A 28 -30.42 1.59 4.94
CA ALA A 28 -30.78 2.63 5.90
C ALA A 28 -30.55 4.05 5.34
N GLN A 29 -29.45 4.28 4.63
CA GLN A 29 -29.17 5.58 4.02
C GLN A 29 -30.14 5.91 2.87
N ASP A 30 -30.52 4.91 2.06
CA ASP A 30 -31.49 5.09 0.99
C ASP A 30 -32.90 5.39 1.52
N ASP A 31 -33.35 4.71 2.59
CA ASP A 31 -34.63 5.04 3.26
C ASP A 31 -34.66 6.49 3.75
N LEU A 32 -33.59 6.93 4.42
CA LEU A 32 -33.46 8.32 4.87
C LEU A 32 -33.49 9.31 3.70
N GLY A 33 -32.82 8.99 2.58
CA GLY A 33 -32.85 9.79 1.37
C GLY A 33 -34.26 9.96 0.78
N GLU A 34 -35.02 8.86 0.67
CA GLU A 34 -36.40 8.92 0.18
C GLU A 34 -37.33 9.70 1.12
N ARG A 35 -37.14 9.57 2.43
CA ARG A 35 -37.90 10.32 3.44
C ARG A 35 -37.58 11.81 3.40
N LEU A 36 -36.31 12.20 3.21
CA LEU A 36 -35.90 13.59 3.04
C LEU A 36 -36.50 14.21 1.77
N ARG A 37 -36.50 13.47 0.66
CA ARG A 37 -37.20 13.88 -0.56
C ARG A 37 -38.69 14.11 -0.32
N LEU A 38 -39.35 13.20 0.39
CA LEU A 38 -40.76 13.37 0.73
C LEU A 38 -40.99 14.62 1.59
N VAL A 39 -40.17 14.86 2.62
CA VAL A 39 -40.22 16.09 3.42
C VAL A 39 -40.08 17.33 2.55
N GLN A 40 -39.12 17.34 1.61
CA GLN A 40 -38.94 18.45 0.68
C GLN A 40 -40.17 18.68 -0.21
N HIS A 41 -40.76 17.61 -0.74
CA HIS A 41 -41.97 17.68 -1.55
C HIS A 41 -43.16 18.21 -0.76
N LEU A 42 -43.37 17.74 0.48
CA LEU A 42 -44.45 18.20 1.35
C LEU A 42 -44.29 19.68 1.70
N ARG A 43 -43.09 20.13 2.07
CA ARG A 43 -42.79 21.55 2.33
C ARG A 43 -43.08 22.42 1.10
N SER A 44 -42.62 21.98 -0.07
CA SER A 44 -42.85 22.69 -1.33
C SER A 44 -44.34 22.75 -1.68
N ALA A 45 -45.08 21.67 -1.46
CA ALA A 45 -46.53 21.62 -1.67
C ALA A 45 -47.28 22.53 -0.68
N ALA A 46 -46.87 22.57 0.59
CA ALA A 46 -47.43 23.45 1.60
C ALA A 46 -47.24 24.93 1.22
N GLU A 47 -46.04 25.32 0.77
CA GLU A 47 -45.78 26.68 0.26
C GLU A 47 -46.68 27.05 -0.92
N GLN A 48 -46.86 26.14 -1.88
CA GLN A 48 -47.76 26.36 -3.02
C GLN A 48 -49.24 26.41 -2.61
N ALA A 49 -49.66 25.64 -1.61
CA ALA A 49 -51.00 25.71 -1.04
C ALA A 49 -51.22 27.08 -0.36
N ARG A 50 -50.25 27.56 0.43
CA ARG A 50 -50.29 28.90 1.05
C ARG A 50 -50.37 30.01 0.01
N SER A 51 -49.59 29.93 -1.08
CA SER A 51 -49.61 30.94 -2.15
C SER A 51 -50.97 31.04 -2.84
N ARG A 52 -51.73 29.94 -2.87
CA ARG A 52 -53.11 29.84 -3.39
C ARG A 52 -54.19 30.09 -2.34
N LYS A 53 -53.81 30.47 -1.11
CA LYS A 53 -54.70 30.68 0.04
C LYS A 53 -55.48 29.42 0.48
N ALA A 54 -54.95 28.24 0.18
CA ALA A 54 -55.48 26.97 0.65
C ALA A 54 -54.87 26.60 2.01
N THR A 55 -55.12 27.42 3.04
CA THR A 55 -54.45 27.33 4.35
C THR A 55 -54.65 25.97 5.03
N ALA A 56 -55.87 25.42 5.03
CA ALA A 56 -56.11 24.11 5.65
C ALA A 56 -55.29 22.98 5.03
N THR A 57 -55.05 23.03 3.71
CA THR A 57 -54.18 22.05 3.03
C THR A 57 -52.71 22.28 3.39
N ALA A 58 -52.27 23.53 3.52
CA ALA A 58 -50.91 23.82 3.94
C ALA A 58 -50.63 23.33 5.36
N ASP A 59 -51.54 23.60 6.30
CA ASP A 59 -51.38 23.21 7.70
C ASP A 59 -51.36 21.67 7.86
N ASP A 60 -52.18 20.94 7.09
CA ASP A 60 -52.17 19.47 7.06
C ASP A 60 -50.83 18.90 6.55
N LEU A 61 -50.27 19.51 5.49
CA LEU A 61 -48.96 19.12 4.95
C LEU A 61 -47.82 19.43 5.94
N ASP A 62 -47.89 20.55 6.66
CA ASP A 62 -46.90 20.89 7.70
C ASP A 62 -46.96 19.90 8.87
N ALA A 63 -48.16 19.51 9.32
CA ALA A 63 -48.33 18.53 10.38
C ALA A 63 -47.71 17.17 10.01
N GLN A 64 -47.86 16.73 8.76
CA GLN A 64 -47.20 15.51 8.26
C GLN A 64 -45.67 15.66 8.25
N VAL A 65 -45.15 16.83 7.89
CA VAL A 65 -43.71 17.11 7.97
C VAL A 65 -43.22 17.06 9.42
N GLU A 66 -43.95 17.66 10.37
CA GLU A 66 -43.62 17.62 11.79
C GLU A 66 -43.60 16.19 12.34
N GLU A 67 -44.57 15.35 11.96
CA GLU A 67 -44.62 13.93 12.32
C GLU A 67 -43.40 13.17 11.78
N MET A 68 -43.05 13.34 10.50
CA MET A 68 -41.88 12.70 9.91
C MET A 68 -40.58 13.15 10.58
N MET A 69 -40.46 14.46 10.84
CA MET A 69 -39.30 15.07 11.48
C MET A 69 -39.22 14.77 12.98
N ALA A 70 -40.16 13.99 13.57
CA ALA A 70 -40.02 13.47 14.93
C ALA A 70 -38.98 12.34 15.03
N ASP A 71 -38.60 11.73 13.90
CA ASP A 71 -37.52 10.74 13.84
C ASP A 71 -36.14 11.39 13.94
N GLU A 72 -35.38 11.02 14.97
CA GLU A 72 -34.02 11.55 15.24
C GLU A 72 -33.04 11.30 14.09
N ALA A 73 -33.12 10.16 13.41
CA ALA A 73 -32.24 9.84 12.29
C ALA A 73 -32.54 10.76 11.09
N LEU A 74 -33.81 11.07 10.84
CA LEU A 74 -34.21 12.01 9.80
C LEU A 74 -33.80 13.45 10.13
N GLN A 75 -33.87 13.85 11.41
CA GLN A 75 -33.36 15.15 11.87
C GLN A 75 -31.85 15.27 11.65
N HIS A 76 -31.09 14.23 12.00
CA HIS A 76 -29.64 14.22 11.79
C HIS A 76 -29.30 14.31 10.30
N ALA A 77 -29.96 13.51 9.47
CA ALA A 77 -29.79 13.54 8.01
C ALA A 77 -30.13 14.93 7.41
N ALA A 78 -31.16 15.60 7.91
CA ALA A 78 -31.49 16.97 7.51
C ALA A 78 -30.43 17.99 7.97
N ALA A 79 -29.83 17.80 9.15
CA ALA A 79 -28.74 18.64 9.63
C ALA A 79 -27.46 18.47 8.79
N ASP A 80 -27.15 17.24 8.37
CA ASP A 80 -26.02 16.95 7.48
C ASP A 80 -26.17 17.64 6.12
N LEU A 81 -27.39 17.68 5.55
CA LEU A 81 -27.67 18.44 4.33
C LEU A 81 -27.40 19.92 4.48
N GLU A 82 -27.81 20.52 5.61
CA GLU A 82 -27.59 21.94 5.85
C GLU A 82 -26.10 22.26 6.05
N ALA A 83 -25.39 21.44 6.83
CA ALA A 83 -23.94 21.55 7.00
C ALA A 83 -23.19 21.39 5.67
N PHE A 84 -23.67 20.51 4.79
CA PHE A 84 -23.12 20.39 3.45
C PHE A 84 -23.37 21.64 2.60
N ARG A 85 -24.55 22.25 2.65
CA ARG A 85 -24.84 23.49 1.91
C ARG A 85 -23.92 24.63 2.34
N GLU A 86 -23.65 24.77 3.63
CA GLU A 86 -22.66 25.73 4.15
C GLU A 86 -21.24 25.41 3.64
N THR A 87 -20.85 24.14 3.66
CA THR A 87 -19.57 23.68 3.13
C THR A 87 -19.45 23.96 1.64
N ALA A 88 -20.51 23.72 0.86
CA ALA A 88 -20.56 23.96 -0.58
C ALA A 88 -20.36 25.46 -0.90
N GLU A 89 -20.93 26.37 -0.11
CA GLU A 89 -20.66 27.80 -0.25
C GLU A 89 -19.19 28.16 0.07
N ALA A 90 -18.61 27.56 1.12
CA ALA A 90 -17.19 27.74 1.41
C ALA A 90 -16.30 27.29 0.25
N TYR A 91 -16.58 26.13 -0.37
CA TYR A 91 -15.86 25.66 -1.55
C TYR A 91 -16.01 26.61 -2.76
N ARG A 92 -17.17 27.26 -2.92
CA ARG A 92 -17.43 28.25 -4.00
C ARG A 92 -16.75 29.60 -3.76
N SER A 93 -16.33 29.90 -2.53
CA SER A 93 -15.75 31.19 -2.16
C SER A 93 -14.36 31.48 -2.75
N GLY A 94 -13.64 30.45 -3.20
CA GLY A 94 -12.31 30.53 -3.81
C GLY A 94 -11.17 30.04 -2.91
N GLU A 95 -11.37 30.02 -1.59
CA GLU A 95 -10.44 29.45 -0.61
C GLU A 95 -11.18 28.58 0.41
N TYR A 96 -10.52 27.52 0.89
CA TYR A 96 -11.06 26.65 1.92
C TYR A 96 -10.00 26.36 2.98
N THR A 97 -10.39 26.38 4.25
CA THR A 97 -9.50 26.09 5.37
C THR A 97 -9.91 24.80 6.06
N TYR A 98 -9.01 23.80 6.06
CA TYR A 98 -9.18 22.55 6.79
C TYR A 98 -8.12 22.39 7.87
N HIS A 99 -8.34 21.48 8.81
CA HIS A 99 -7.44 21.27 9.95
C HIS A 99 -6.75 19.91 9.87
N VAL A 100 -5.43 19.87 10.05
CA VAL A 100 -4.67 18.62 10.18
C VAL A 100 -3.96 18.63 11.53
N ARG A 101 -4.34 17.69 12.42
CA ARG A 101 -3.81 17.62 13.79
C ARG A 101 -3.90 18.98 14.52
N GLY A 102 -5.03 19.67 14.35
CA GLY A 102 -5.31 20.98 14.95
C GLY A 102 -4.66 22.19 14.26
N LYS A 103 -3.83 22.00 13.23
CA LYS A 103 -3.23 23.11 12.48
C LYS A 103 -4.09 23.48 11.27
N PRO A 104 -4.42 24.77 11.04
CA PRO A 104 -5.19 25.20 9.88
C PRO A 104 -4.33 25.19 8.61
N PHE A 105 -4.93 24.78 7.49
CA PHE A 105 -4.36 24.79 6.15
C PHE A 105 -5.37 25.43 5.20
N THR A 106 -5.04 26.60 4.69
CA THR A 106 -5.84 27.32 3.69
C THR A 106 -5.35 26.97 2.30
N VAL A 107 -6.25 26.56 1.42
CA VAL A 107 -5.95 26.19 0.03
C VAL A 107 -6.91 26.89 -0.93
N PRO A 108 -6.45 27.27 -2.14
CA PRO A 108 -7.35 27.74 -3.18
C PRO A 108 -8.24 26.57 -3.64
N THR A 109 -9.52 26.84 -3.85
CA THR A 109 -10.52 25.84 -4.29
C THR A 109 -10.66 25.78 -5.81
N THR A 110 -9.99 26.68 -6.54
CA THR A 110 -9.95 26.70 -7.99
C THR A 110 -8.52 26.78 -8.52
N THR A 111 -8.35 26.45 -9.79
CA THR A 111 -7.11 26.64 -10.57
C THR A 111 -7.48 27.35 -11.87
N GLU A 112 -6.79 28.45 -12.20
CA GLU A 112 -7.01 29.17 -13.45
C GLU A 112 -6.35 28.45 -14.63
N SER A 113 -7.10 28.24 -15.70
CA SER A 113 -6.60 27.69 -16.96
C SER A 113 -6.03 28.77 -17.88
N LEU A 114 -5.32 28.38 -18.95
CA LEU A 114 -4.83 29.31 -19.98
C LEU A 114 -5.94 30.11 -20.68
N ALA A 115 -7.18 29.59 -20.66
CA ALA A 115 -8.36 30.29 -21.18
C ALA A 115 -9.08 31.14 -20.11
N HIS A 116 -8.43 31.41 -18.98
CA HIS A 116 -8.94 32.19 -17.84
C HIS A 116 -10.21 31.60 -17.19
N SER A 117 -10.50 30.33 -17.43
CA SER A 117 -11.56 29.62 -16.72
C SER A 117 -11.07 29.17 -15.34
N ALA A 118 -11.83 29.49 -14.29
CA ALA A 118 -11.60 29.02 -12.93
C ALA A 118 -12.10 27.57 -12.79
N ILE A 119 -11.19 26.61 -12.88
CA ILE A 119 -11.50 25.18 -12.80
C ILE A 119 -11.58 24.80 -11.31
N PRO A 120 -12.70 24.23 -10.83
CA PRO A 120 -12.80 23.80 -9.43
C PRO A 120 -11.87 22.62 -9.16
N LYS A 121 -11.17 22.65 -8.02
CA LYS A 121 -10.42 21.47 -7.55
C LYS A 121 -11.35 20.37 -7.07
N VAL A 122 -12.48 20.72 -6.45
CA VAL A 122 -13.52 19.77 -6.07
C VAL A 122 -14.83 20.25 -6.68
N ALA A 123 -15.35 19.49 -7.64
CA ALA A 123 -16.62 19.76 -8.28
C ALA A 123 -17.77 19.33 -7.37
N LEU A 124 -18.78 20.19 -7.21
CA LEU A 124 -19.93 19.97 -6.33
C LEU A 124 -21.17 19.50 -7.11
N PRO A 125 -22.02 18.66 -6.50
CA PRO A 125 -23.32 18.32 -7.09
C PRO A 125 -24.18 19.57 -7.30
N ARG A 126 -25.02 19.52 -8.35
CA ARG A 126 -25.94 20.61 -8.73
C ARG A 126 -27.42 20.26 -8.52
N THR A 127 -27.70 19.09 -7.97
CA THR A 127 -29.07 18.68 -7.66
C THR A 127 -29.69 19.63 -6.63
N LYS A 128 -31.01 19.83 -6.75
CA LYS A 128 -31.82 20.52 -5.76
C LYS A 128 -32.70 19.56 -4.97
N ASP A 129 -32.74 18.28 -5.34
CA ASP A 129 -33.50 17.26 -4.64
C ASP A 129 -32.74 16.85 -3.37
N ASP A 130 -33.39 16.96 -2.22
CA ASP A 130 -32.76 16.71 -0.92
C ASP A 130 -32.45 15.22 -0.73
N GLY A 131 -33.25 14.32 -1.33
CA GLY A 131 -32.97 12.89 -1.32
C GLY A 131 -31.73 12.52 -2.13
N GLU A 132 -31.60 13.03 -3.35
CA GLU A 132 -30.41 12.81 -4.18
C GLU A 132 -29.16 13.46 -3.56
N LEU A 133 -29.31 14.64 -2.96
CA LEU A 133 -28.19 15.28 -2.28
C LEU A 133 -27.75 14.45 -1.07
N TYR A 134 -28.69 13.92 -0.29
CA TYR A 134 -28.36 13.07 0.86
C TYR A 134 -27.71 11.76 0.43
N ARG A 135 -28.24 11.11 -0.63
CA ARG A 135 -27.62 9.91 -1.21
C ARG A 135 -26.17 10.17 -1.61
N TYR A 136 -25.89 11.32 -2.23
CA TYR A 136 -24.51 11.73 -2.52
C TYR A 136 -23.65 11.81 -1.24
N LEU A 137 -24.12 12.46 -0.18
CA LEU A 137 -23.38 12.58 1.09
C LEU A 137 -23.13 11.23 1.75
N ALA A 138 -24.12 10.35 1.75
CA ALA A 138 -24.06 9.06 2.42
C ALA A 138 -23.17 8.07 1.67
N ARG A 139 -23.18 8.09 0.32
CA ARG A 139 -22.50 7.07 -0.49
C ARG A 139 -21.15 7.51 -1.03
N GLU A 140 -20.95 8.79 -1.30
CA GLU A 140 -19.75 9.25 -2.04
C GLU A 140 -19.02 10.46 -1.45
N ASN A 141 -19.76 11.41 -0.89
CA ASN A 141 -19.35 12.64 -0.21
C ASN A 141 -18.18 13.43 -0.86
N LEU A 142 -17.79 14.55 -0.26
CA LEU A 142 -16.56 15.24 -0.63
C LEU A 142 -15.34 14.39 -0.22
N PRO A 143 -14.21 14.49 -0.94
CA PRO A 143 -12.93 13.95 -0.46
C PRO A 143 -12.67 14.41 0.98
N GLY A 144 -12.18 13.51 1.82
CA GLY A 144 -11.90 13.80 3.24
C GLY A 144 -13.09 13.69 4.19
N SER A 145 -14.29 13.39 3.69
CA SER A 145 -15.51 13.16 4.47
C SER A 145 -15.97 11.71 4.35
N PHE A 146 -16.56 11.14 5.40
CA PHE A 146 -17.12 9.78 5.39
C PHE A 146 -18.17 9.63 4.25
N PRO A 147 -18.20 8.49 3.52
CA PRO A 147 -17.40 7.26 3.67
C PRO A 147 -16.07 7.26 2.91
N TYR A 148 -15.52 8.44 2.63
CA TYR A 148 -14.21 8.65 1.99
C TYR A 148 -14.09 8.07 0.57
N THR A 149 -15.22 7.80 -0.09
CA THR A 149 -15.28 7.21 -1.44
C THR A 149 -14.45 7.99 -2.45
N ALA A 150 -14.49 9.33 -2.42
CA ALA A 150 -13.71 10.21 -3.31
C ALA A 150 -12.27 10.50 -2.84
N GLY A 151 -11.84 9.91 -1.72
CA GLY A 151 -10.50 10.09 -1.14
C GLY A 151 -10.53 10.38 0.36
N VAL A 152 -9.45 10.03 1.05
CA VAL A 152 -9.33 10.13 2.52
C VAL A 152 -8.89 11.52 3.03
N PHE A 153 -8.51 12.42 2.12
CA PHE A 153 -8.08 13.78 2.44
C PHE A 153 -8.92 14.81 1.67
N PRO A 154 -9.19 15.99 2.26
CA PRO A 154 -9.98 17.03 1.59
C PRO A 154 -9.40 17.54 0.28
N PHE A 155 -8.07 17.60 0.20
CA PHE A 155 -7.31 18.00 -0.98
C PHE A 155 -6.03 17.17 -1.09
N LYS A 156 -5.56 16.97 -2.32
CA LYS A 156 -4.26 16.40 -2.63
C LYS A 156 -3.15 17.36 -2.15
N ARG A 157 -2.00 16.79 -1.77
CA ARG A 157 -0.80 17.57 -1.49
C ARG A 157 -0.27 18.16 -2.79
N GLN A 158 0.04 19.45 -2.80
CA GLN A 158 0.56 20.14 -3.99
C GLN A 158 2.07 20.00 -4.15
N ASP A 159 2.77 19.74 -3.04
CA ASP A 159 4.22 19.70 -2.91
C ASP A 159 4.78 18.28 -2.93
N GLU A 160 3.99 17.28 -2.53
CA GLU A 160 4.34 15.87 -2.52
C GLU A 160 3.59 15.09 -3.62
N LEU A 161 4.29 14.75 -4.70
CA LEU A 161 3.73 13.85 -5.73
C LEU A 161 3.52 12.44 -5.15
N SER A 162 2.54 11.72 -5.69
CA SER A 162 2.26 10.32 -5.36
C SER A 162 3.33 9.34 -5.86
N ALA A 163 4.25 9.83 -6.70
CA ALA A 163 5.29 9.05 -7.36
C ALA A 163 6.19 8.31 -6.37
N ARG A 164 6.28 6.99 -6.57
CA ARG A 164 7.17 6.10 -5.82
C ARG A 164 7.69 5.02 -6.78
N MET A 165 8.93 5.19 -7.25
CA MET A 165 9.54 4.29 -8.21
C MET A 165 10.23 3.12 -7.49
N PHE A 166 9.97 1.89 -7.94
CA PHE A 166 10.68 0.70 -7.50
C PHE A 166 12.11 0.72 -8.05
N ALA A 167 13.07 0.45 -7.18
CA ALA A 167 14.46 0.24 -7.55
C ALA A 167 15.08 -0.85 -6.67
N GLY A 168 15.99 -1.62 -7.26
CA GLY A 168 16.68 -2.70 -6.57
C GLY A 168 17.45 -3.53 -7.58
N GLU A 169 18.77 -3.45 -7.52
CA GLU A 169 19.64 -4.24 -8.38
C GLU A 169 21.07 -4.28 -7.83
N GLY A 170 21.72 -5.44 -7.95
CA GLY A 170 23.11 -5.62 -7.57
C GLY A 170 23.30 -5.60 -6.05
N GLU A 171 24.39 -4.97 -5.63
CA GLU A 171 24.66 -4.71 -4.22
C GLU A 171 23.98 -3.43 -3.71
N ALA A 172 24.06 -3.22 -2.39
CA ALA A 172 23.45 -2.07 -1.71
C ALA A 172 23.85 -0.73 -2.33
N GLU A 173 25.13 -0.54 -2.67
CA GLU A 173 25.67 0.71 -3.21
C GLU A 173 25.15 1.03 -4.62
N ARG A 174 24.98 0.03 -5.50
CA ARG A 174 24.39 0.26 -6.83
C ARG A 174 22.94 0.73 -6.71
N THR A 175 22.18 0.10 -5.82
CA THR A 175 20.80 0.51 -5.56
C THR A 175 20.74 1.87 -4.85
N ASN A 176 21.68 2.18 -3.95
CA ASN A 176 21.79 3.50 -3.33
C ASN A 176 22.02 4.61 -4.38
N ARG A 177 22.97 4.42 -5.31
CA ARG A 177 23.18 5.35 -6.44
C ARG A 177 21.90 5.58 -7.24
N ARG A 178 21.14 4.50 -7.50
CA ARG A 178 19.85 4.58 -8.19
C ARG A 178 18.80 5.36 -7.40
N PHE A 179 18.73 5.20 -6.08
CA PHE A 179 17.84 6.00 -5.25
C PHE A 179 18.20 7.49 -5.29
N HIS A 180 19.48 7.83 -5.20
CA HIS A 180 19.93 9.21 -5.32
C HIS A 180 19.51 9.79 -6.65
N TYR A 181 19.83 9.12 -7.77
CA TYR A 181 19.40 9.51 -9.11
C TYR A 181 17.89 9.76 -9.23
N LEU A 182 17.05 8.82 -8.75
CA LEU A 182 15.59 8.93 -8.83
C LEU A 182 15.00 10.03 -7.95
N SER A 183 15.73 10.46 -6.91
CA SER A 183 15.29 11.48 -5.96
C SER A 183 15.88 12.87 -6.23
N GLN A 184 16.76 13.00 -7.23
CA GLN A 184 17.43 14.26 -7.55
C GLN A 184 16.43 15.41 -7.80
N GLY A 185 16.65 16.52 -7.10
CA GLY A 185 15.82 17.73 -7.22
C GLY A 185 14.39 17.61 -6.65
N ALA A 186 14.02 16.47 -6.05
CA ALA A 186 12.72 16.31 -5.42
C ALA A 186 12.75 16.78 -3.94
N PRO A 187 11.80 17.62 -3.50
CA PRO A 187 11.72 18.06 -2.10
C PRO A 187 11.27 16.95 -1.13
N TYR A 188 10.77 15.83 -1.67
CA TYR A 188 10.31 14.66 -0.93
C TYR A 188 10.98 13.40 -1.49
N VAL A 189 11.53 12.58 -0.59
CA VAL A 189 12.24 11.35 -0.92
C VAL A 189 11.33 10.16 -0.63
N ARG A 190 10.86 9.48 -1.69
CA ARG A 190 9.94 8.33 -1.59
C ARG A 190 10.56 7.10 -2.24
N LEU A 191 11.34 6.36 -1.47
CA LEU A 191 12.08 5.19 -1.96
C LEU A 191 11.19 3.95 -1.99
N SER A 192 11.36 3.07 -2.97
CA SER A 192 10.74 1.73 -2.97
C SER A 192 11.78 0.68 -3.33
N THR A 193 12.06 -0.21 -2.39
CA THR A 193 13.11 -1.22 -2.48
C THR A 193 12.56 -2.55 -2.97
N ALA A 194 13.15 -3.07 -4.05
CA ALA A 194 12.97 -4.44 -4.53
C ALA A 194 14.18 -5.30 -4.14
N PHE A 195 13.95 -6.44 -3.49
CA PHE A 195 15.03 -7.34 -3.04
C PHE A 195 15.22 -8.50 -4.01
N ASP A 196 16.45 -9.00 -4.11
CA ASP A 196 16.75 -10.14 -4.96
C ASP A 196 16.08 -11.42 -4.44
N SER A 197 15.97 -12.43 -5.31
CA SER A 197 15.31 -13.69 -4.91
C SER A 197 16.01 -14.43 -3.76
N VAL A 198 17.30 -14.19 -3.52
CA VAL A 198 18.03 -14.78 -2.39
C VAL A 198 17.56 -14.17 -1.08
N THR A 199 17.49 -12.84 -1.01
CA THR A 199 16.96 -12.07 0.12
C THR A 199 15.47 -12.35 0.35
N LEU A 200 14.66 -12.38 -0.72
CA LEU A 200 13.21 -12.66 -0.64
C LEU A 200 12.90 -14.00 0.04
N TYR A 201 13.81 -14.97 -0.05
CA TYR A 201 13.69 -16.29 0.55
C TYR A 201 14.48 -16.47 1.87
N GLY A 202 14.95 -15.37 2.47
CA GLY A 202 15.64 -15.39 3.76
C GLY A 202 16.95 -16.18 3.70
N ARG A 203 17.69 -16.09 2.60
CA ARG A 203 18.97 -16.77 2.41
C ARG A 203 20.11 -15.76 2.29
N ASP A 204 21.30 -16.23 2.62
CA ASP A 204 22.54 -15.48 2.39
C ASP A 204 23.08 -15.76 0.99
N PRO A 205 23.85 -14.83 0.39
CA PRO A 205 24.62 -15.12 -0.82
C PRO A 205 25.58 -16.29 -0.59
N ALA A 206 25.73 -17.15 -1.59
CA ALA A 206 26.58 -18.35 -1.49
C ALA A 206 27.14 -18.73 -2.87
N GLU A 207 28.32 -19.36 -2.89
CA GLU A 207 28.98 -19.86 -4.11
C GLU A 207 28.19 -20.96 -4.83
N ARG A 208 27.30 -21.65 -4.11
CA ARG A 208 26.48 -22.72 -4.68
C ARG A 208 25.74 -22.18 -5.92
N PRO A 209 25.83 -22.83 -7.09
CA PRO A 209 25.24 -22.31 -8.34
C PRO A 209 23.74 -21.95 -8.23
N ASP A 210 22.98 -22.72 -7.46
CA ASP A 210 21.54 -22.48 -7.19
C ASP A 210 21.23 -21.11 -6.59
N VAL A 211 22.22 -20.51 -5.90
CA VAL A 211 22.15 -19.22 -5.22
C VAL A 211 22.97 -18.18 -5.99
N TRP A 212 24.23 -18.48 -6.33
CA TRP A 212 25.15 -17.56 -7.01
C TRP A 212 24.57 -16.93 -8.28
N GLY A 213 23.85 -17.72 -9.09
CA GLY A 213 23.21 -17.22 -10.30
C GLY A 213 22.15 -16.13 -10.05
N LYS A 214 21.63 -16.04 -8.82
CA LYS A 214 20.50 -15.19 -8.44
C LYS A 214 20.88 -13.98 -7.58
N VAL A 215 22.06 -13.99 -6.96
CA VAL A 215 22.52 -12.89 -6.09
C VAL A 215 22.52 -11.56 -6.85
N GLY A 216 21.80 -10.56 -6.33
CA GLY A 216 21.70 -9.20 -6.89
C GLY A 216 20.91 -9.10 -8.21
N ASN A 217 20.33 -10.19 -8.69
CA ASN A 217 19.52 -10.19 -9.91
C ASN A 217 18.04 -9.95 -9.57
N SER A 218 17.38 -9.10 -10.36
CA SER A 218 15.96 -8.73 -10.19
C SER A 218 15.64 -8.08 -8.82
N GLY A 219 16.66 -7.51 -8.17
CA GLY A 219 16.55 -6.89 -6.85
C GLY A 219 17.90 -6.68 -6.20
N VAL A 220 17.94 -5.92 -5.10
CA VAL A 220 19.15 -5.71 -4.30
C VAL A 220 19.41 -6.89 -3.36
N SER A 221 20.67 -7.31 -3.24
CA SER A 221 21.10 -8.36 -2.29
C SER A 221 21.40 -7.77 -0.91
N ILE A 222 20.60 -8.11 0.11
CA ILE A 222 20.74 -7.61 1.49
C ILE A 222 20.79 -8.80 2.46
N ALA A 223 21.92 -9.01 3.12
CA ALA A 223 22.10 -10.12 4.06
C ALA A 223 22.33 -9.67 5.51
N SER A 224 22.52 -8.37 5.75
CA SER A 224 22.89 -7.82 7.06
C SER A 224 22.36 -6.40 7.31
N VAL A 225 22.44 -5.96 8.58
CA VAL A 225 22.22 -4.56 8.97
C VAL A 225 23.17 -3.61 8.24
N ASP A 226 24.43 -4.01 8.04
CA ASP A 226 25.43 -3.16 7.38
C ASP A 226 25.16 -3.00 5.87
N ASP A 227 24.51 -3.96 5.22
CA ASP A 227 24.01 -3.77 3.86
C ASP A 227 22.83 -2.79 3.83
N ALA A 228 21.93 -2.84 4.83
CA ALA A 228 20.83 -1.87 4.94
C ALA A 228 21.33 -0.43 5.22
N LYS A 229 22.40 -0.27 6.02
CA LYS A 229 23.06 1.04 6.22
C LYS A 229 23.57 1.63 4.91
N ARG A 230 24.28 0.83 4.10
CA ARG A 230 24.77 1.23 2.77
C ARG A 230 23.64 1.53 1.80
N LEU A 231 22.57 0.75 1.84
CA LEU A 231 21.43 0.91 0.94
C LEU A 231 20.77 2.29 1.13
N TYR A 232 20.67 2.76 2.38
CA TYR A 232 19.96 3.99 2.73
C TYR A 232 20.87 5.15 3.16
N SER A 233 22.18 5.05 2.94
CA SER A 233 23.11 6.14 3.25
C SER A 233 22.85 7.38 2.40
N GLY A 234 23.13 8.56 2.96
CA GLY A 234 22.80 9.86 2.37
C GLY A 234 21.31 10.21 2.43
N PHE A 235 20.45 9.35 2.98
CA PHE A 235 19.05 9.65 3.25
C PHE A 235 18.76 9.60 4.75
N ASP A 236 18.35 10.72 5.35
CA ASP A 236 17.90 10.72 6.74
C ASP A 236 16.54 10.02 6.85
N LEU A 237 16.55 8.81 7.42
CA LEU A 237 15.36 7.97 7.59
C LEU A 237 14.37 8.53 8.62
N CYS A 238 14.78 9.49 9.44
CA CYS A 238 13.91 10.23 10.36
C CYS A 238 13.46 11.58 9.81
N ASP A 239 13.90 11.99 8.62
CA ASP A 239 13.40 13.22 8.02
C ASP A 239 11.92 13.09 7.67
N ARG A 240 11.15 14.15 7.93
CA ARG A 240 9.69 14.18 7.72
C ARG A 240 9.29 14.04 6.24
N ASN A 241 10.20 14.35 5.32
CA ASN A 241 10.03 14.29 3.87
C ASN A 241 10.61 13.00 3.27
N THR A 242 11.28 12.16 4.06
CA THR A 242 11.79 10.85 3.63
C THR A 242 10.80 9.75 4.01
N SER A 243 10.54 8.80 3.12
CA SER A 243 9.78 7.58 3.43
C SER A 243 10.21 6.40 2.56
N VAL A 244 10.49 5.26 3.19
CA VAL A 244 10.98 4.06 2.51
C VAL A 244 9.90 2.98 2.48
N SER A 245 9.63 2.43 1.30
CA SER A 245 8.80 1.24 1.12
C SER A 245 9.68 0.04 0.81
N MET A 246 9.45 -1.10 1.46
CA MET A 246 10.22 -2.33 1.29
C MET A 246 9.30 -3.48 0.88
N THR A 247 9.50 -3.99 -0.33
CA THR A 247 8.69 -5.09 -0.89
C THR A 247 9.30 -6.44 -0.51
N ILE A 248 8.99 -6.88 0.72
CA ILE A 248 9.49 -8.12 1.32
C ILE A 248 8.36 -8.81 2.09
N ASN A 249 8.30 -10.15 2.08
CA ASN A 249 7.22 -10.91 2.71
C ASN A 249 7.76 -11.97 3.69
N GLY A 250 8.27 -13.10 3.19
CA GLY A 250 8.73 -14.22 4.03
C GLY A 250 9.64 -13.80 5.21
N PRO A 251 10.79 -13.16 4.96
CA PRO A 251 11.67 -12.67 6.01
C PRO A 251 11.41 -11.19 6.38
N ALA A 252 10.21 -10.65 6.13
CA ALA A 252 9.91 -9.24 6.37
C ALA A 252 10.22 -8.75 7.80
N PRO A 253 9.94 -9.50 8.88
CA PRO A 253 10.33 -9.09 10.23
C PRO A 253 11.84 -8.94 10.41
N ILE A 254 12.66 -9.74 9.71
CA ILE A 254 14.13 -9.67 9.80
C ILE A 254 14.63 -8.43 9.06
N ILE A 255 14.16 -8.21 7.83
CA ILE A 255 14.53 -7.03 7.02
C ILE A 255 14.03 -5.74 7.66
N LEU A 256 12.85 -5.75 8.29
CA LEU A 256 12.36 -4.60 9.05
C LEU A 256 13.28 -4.30 10.25
N ALA A 257 13.76 -5.32 10.96
CA ALA A 257 14.72 -5.12 12.03
C ALA A 257 16.08 -4.59 11.52
N PHE A 258 16.52 -4.98 10.32
CA PHE A 258 17.67 -4.37 9.65
C PHE A 258 17.44 -2.87 9.38
N PHE A 259 16.31 -2.52 8.77
CA PHE A 259 15.95 -1.14 8.47
C PHE A 259 15.86 -0.26 9.71
N LEU A 260 15.17 -0.71 10.77
CA LEU A 260 15.03 0.05 12.00
C LEU A 260 16.38 0.23 12.71
N ASN A 261 17.24 -0.78 12.73
CA ASN A 261 18.61 -0.62 13.26
C ASN A 261 19.45 0.35 12.42
N ALA A 262 19.33 0.32 11.08
CA ALA A 262 20.01 1.30 10.22
C ALA A 262 19.55 2.74 10.51
N ALA A 263 18.25 2.96 10.72
CA ALA A 263 17.71 4.27 11.10
C ALA A 263 18.19 4.72 12.49
N ILE A 264 18.25 3.80 13.46
CA ILE A 264 18.76 4.11 14.82
C ILE A 264 20.24 4.48 14.75
N ASP A 265 21.04 3.69 14.03
CA ASP A 265 22.48 3.92 13.90
C ASP A 265 22.79 5.24 13.16
N GLN A 266 21.97 5.65 12.19
CA GLN A 266 22.06 7.01 11.60
C GLN A 266 21.90 8.12 12.65
N GLN A 267 20.96 7.98 13.58
CA GLN A 267 20.75 8.99 14.63
C GLN A 267 21.83 8.92 15.72
N VAL A 268 22.45 7.75 15.96
CA VAL A 268 23.65 7.63 16.79
C VAL A 268 24.83 8.36 16.14
N GLU A 269 25.04 8.19 14.84
CA GLU A 269 26.06 8.92 14.08
C GLU A 269 25.88 10.43 14.20
N ARG A 270 24.64 10.91 14.00
CA ARG A 270 24.28 12.33 14.17
C ARG A 270 24.58 12.82 15.58
N HIS A 271 24.17 12.06 16.59
CA HIS A 271 24.40 12.43 17.98
C HIS A 271 25.89 12.61 18.29
N LEU A 272 26.73 11.67 17.87
CA LEU A 272 28.19 11.75 18.07
C LEU A 272 28.79 12.94 17.34
N ALA A 273 28.38 13.20 16.10
CA ALA A 273 28.83 14.37 15.33
C ALA A 273 28.45 15.70 16.02
N GLU A 274 27.23 15.80 16.57
CA GLU A 274 26.76 16.98 17.32
C GLU A 274 27.51 17.20 18.64
N GLN A 275 28.04 16.13 19.27
CA GLN A 275 28.90 16.22 20.45
C GLN A 275 30.37 16.56 20.12
N GLY A 276 30.73 16.60 18.83
CA GLY A 276 32.11 16.81 18.38
C GLY A 276 32.95 15.54 18.30
N ASP A 277 32.34 14.36 18.49
CA ASP A 277 32.96 13.04 18.41
C ASP A 277 32.61 12.34 17.08
N ALA A 278 32.67 13.09 15.97
CA ALA A 278 32.32 12.57 14.64
C ALA A 278 33.16 11.33 14.29
N LEU A 279 32.46 10.25 13.94
CA LEU A 279 33.09 8.98 13.57
C LEU A 279 33.82 9.10 12.23
N THR A 280 34.98 8.46 12.13
CA THR A 280 35.67 8.30 10.85
C THR A 280 35.05 7.14 10.07
N LEU A 281 34.93 7.31 8.75
CA LEU A 281 34.55 6.24 7.84
C LEU A 281 35.63 5.15 7.83
N GLU A 282 35.20 3.89 7.85
CA GLU A 282 36.11 2.76 7.67
C GLU A 282 36.42 2.57 6.17
N ASP A 283 37.62 2.07 5.87
CA ASP A 283 37.98 1.67 4.51
C ASP A 283 36.98 0.59 4.03
N GLY A 284 36.34 0.83 2.89
CA GLY A 284 35.31 -0.08 2.35
C GLY A 284 33.90 0.09 2.95
N ALA A 285 33.63 1.17 3.68
CA ALA A 285 32.27 1.52 4.11
C ALA A 285 31.31 1.67 2.91
N TYR A 286 31.80 2.12 1.75
CA TYR A 286 31.04 2.25 0.51
C TYR A 286 31.91 1.92 -0.70
N ARG A 287 31.42 1.09 -1.63
CA ARG A 287 32.15 0.72 -2.86
C ARG A 287 31.81 1.63 -4.04
N GLY A 288 32.84 2.22 -4.62
CA GLY A 288 32.75 3.17 -5.74
C GLY A 288 32.56 4.61 -5.26
N ASP A 289 32.35 5.53 -6.21
CA ASP A 289 32.15 6.94 -5.89
C ASP A 289 30.77 7.18 -5.26
N LEU A 290 30.71 8.13 -4.33
CA LEU A 290 29.44 8.60 -3.78
C LEU A 290 28.63 9.29 -4.90
N PRO A 291 27.33 8.98 -5.05
CA PRO A 291 26.50 9.62 -6.06
C PRO A 291 26.30 11.11 -5.74
N GLU A 292 25.94 11.88 -6.76
CA GLU A 292 25.57 13.29 -6.58
C GLU A 292 24.42 13.43 -5.56
N GLY A 293 24.60 14.32 -4.58
CA GLY A 293 23.64 14.55 -3.49
C GLY A 293 23.91 13.72 -2.23
N HIS A 294 24.83 12.75 -2.26
CA HIS A 294 25.18 11.95 -1.09
C HIS A 294 26.23 12.65 -0.22
N ASP A 295 25.88 12.95 1.03
CA ASP A 295 26.71 13.70 1.99
C ASP A 295 27.60 12.83 2.89
N GLY A 296 27.47 11.51 2.80
CA GLY A 296 28.23 10.54 3.60
C GLY A 296 27.48 10.06 4.84
N PHE A 297 26.33 10.68 5.17
CA PHE A 297 25.56 10.36 6.36
C PHE A 297 25.10 8.90 6.39
N GLY A 298 25.26 8.24 7.54
CA GLY A 298 24.88 6.85 7.77
C GLY A 298 25.96 5.82 7.39
N LEU A 299 27.08 6.25 6.77
CA LEU A 299 28.18 5.36 6.45
C LEU A 299 29.16 5.15 7.61
N ALA A 300 29.24 6.08 8.57
CA ALA A 300 30.25 6.01 9.63
C ALA A 300 29.96 4.93 10.68
N THR A 301 28.75 4.39 10.66
CA THR A 301 28.32 3.26 11.50
C THR A 301 28.37 1.91 10.79
N VAL A 302 28.70 1.85 9.49
CA VAL A 302 28.88 0.59 8.77
C VAL A 302 30.01 -0.21 9.41
N GLY A 303 29.76 -1.48 9.74
CA GLY A 303 30.72 -2.35 10.43
C GLY A 303 30.69 -2.23 11.96
N ARG A 304 29.96 -1.25 12.51
CA ARG A 304 29.86 -0.94 13.95
C ARG A 304 28.42 -1.12 14.44
N ARG A 305 28.22 -1.39 15.73
CA ARG A 305 26.88 -1.42 16.33
C ARG A 305 26.60 -0.10 17.06
N GLY A 306 25.49 0.57 16.77
CA GLY A 306 25.12 1.82 17.45
C GLY A 306 25.07 1.71 18.98
N ASP A 307 24.65 0.56 19.51
CA ASP A 307 24.58 0.29 20.95
C ASP A 307 25.94 0.13 21.65
N ALA A 308 27.02 -0.05 20.87
CA ALA A 308 28.38 -0.10 21.36
C ALA A 308 29.13 1.24 21.22
N LEU A 309 28.53 2.23 20.55
CA LEU A 309 29.14 3.53 20.26
C LEU A 309 28.77 4.60 21.29
N VAL A 310 27.70 4.40 22.06
CA VAL A 310 27.24 5.29 23.13
C VAL A 310 26.82 4.47 24.35
N ASP A 311 26.62 5.12 25.50
CA ASP A 311 26.11 4.44 26.68
C ASP A 311 24.64 3.98 26.51
N ALA A 312 24.22 3.04 27.37
CA ALA A 312 22.92 2.39 27.24
C ALA A 312 21.72 3.35 27.41
N GLU A 313 21.84 4.40 28.24
CA GLU A 313 20.77 5.37 28.43
C GLU A 313 20.62 6.24 27.19
N THR A 314 21.74 6.71 26.65
CA THR A 314 21.77 7.49 25.40
C THR A 314 21.23 6.69 24.22
N TYR A 315 21.65 5.44 24.05
CA TYR A 315 21.14 4.57 22.98
C TYR A 315 19.63 4.34 23.12
N ALA A 316 19.14 4.06 24.34
CA ALA A 316 17.71 3.83 24.57
C ALA A 316 16.85 5.05 24.21
N ARG A 317 17.33 6.26 24.55
CA ARG A 317 16.66 7.51 24.17
C ARG A 317 16.62 7.69 22.64
N ILE A 318 17.76 7.54 21.96
CA ILE A 318 17.84 7.65 20.50
C ILE A 318 16.95 6.62 19.81
N LYS A 319 16.97 5.36 20.28
CA LYS A 319 16.11 4.28 19.78
C LYS A 319 14.63 4.65 19.90
N ALA A 320 14.19 5.14 21.06
CA ALA A 320 12.79 5.52 21.28
C ALA A 320 12.34 6.68 20.37
N GLU A 321 13.15 7.73 20.24
CA GLU A 321 12.87 8.89 19.38
C GLU A 321 12.83 8.49 17.89
N THR A 322 13.78 7.67 17.46
CA THR A 322 13.87 7.16 16.09
C THR A 322 12.63 6.35 15.73
N LEU A 323 12.24 5.39 16.57
CA LEU A 323 11.09 4.51 16.34
C LEU A 323 9.76 5.28 16.20
N GLN A 324 9.60 6.39 16.93
CA GLN A 324 8.40 7.23 16.84
C GLN A 324 8.39 8.13 15.59
N THR A 325 9.56 8.39 15.01
CA THR A 325 9.74 9.36 13.93
C THR A 325 9.81 8.70 12.56
N VAL A 326 10.51 7.57 12.45
CA VAL A 326 10.79 6.84 11.20
C VAL A 326 9.54 6.61 10.36
N ARG A 327 9.65 6.85 9.05
CA ARG A 327 8.53 6.80 8.11
C ARG A 327 8.76 5.73 7.06
N GLY A 328 7.77 4.90 6.81
CA GLY A 328 7.92 3.87 5.79
C GLY A 328 6.80 2.86 5.73
N THR A 329 7.03 1.80 4.96
CA THR A 329 6.11 0.68 4.77
C THR A 329 6.92 -0.58 4.56
N VAL A 330 6.59 -1.64 5.28
CA VAL A 330 7.00 -3.00 4.93
C VAL A 330 5.79 -3.72 4.35
N GLN A 331 5.97 -4.47 3.26
CA GLN A 331 4.84 -5.15 2.62
C GLN A 331 4.26 -6.26 3.51
N ALA A 332 5.03 -7.29 3.80
CA ALA A 332 4.77 -8.26 4.87
C ALA A 332 3.36 -8.89 4.92
N ASP A 333 2.66 -8.94 3.78
CA ASP A 333 1.36 -9.61 3.67
C ASP A 333 1.60 -11.08 3.33
N ILE A 334 1.38 -11.93 4.33
CA ILE A 334 1.62 -13.37 4.29
C ILE A 334 0.44 -14.10 3.64
N LEU A 335 -0.77 -13.55 3.70
CA LEU A 335 -1.95 -14.21 3.18
C LEU A 335 -1.91 -14.28 1.66
N LYS A 336 -1.47 -13.20 1.00
CA LYS A 336 -1.26 -13.22 -0.46
C LYS A 336 -0.15 -14.17 -0.92
N GLU A 337 0.80 -14.50 -0.06
CA GLU A 337 1.93 -15.37 -0.44
C GLU A 337 1.47 -16.79 -0.71
N ASP A 338 0.57 -17.30 0.13
CA ASP A 338 -0.01 -18.62 -0.05
C ASP A 338 -1.11 -18.62 -1.13
N GLN A 339 -1.77 -17.47 -1.36
CA GLN A 339 -2.79 -17.34 -2.41
C GLN A 339 -2.18 -17.24 -3.81
N ALA A 340 -1.09 -16.48 -3.99
CA ALA A 340 -0.56 -16.12 -5.32
C ALA A 340 0.97 -16.11 -5.43
N GLN A 341 1.70 -15.38 -4.57
CA GLN A 341 3.09 -14.99 -4.84
C GLN A 341 4.16 -16.06 -4.52
N ASN A 342 3.83 -17.05 -3.68
CA ASN A 342 4.68 -18.20 -3.37
C ASN A 342 6.04 -17.90 -2.71
N THR A 343 6.23 -16.79 -1.99
CA THR A 343 7.46 -16.49 -1.21
C THR A 343 7.34 -16.77 0.29
N CYS A 344 6.34 -17.56 0.72
CA CYS A 344 6.26 -18.08 2.09
C CYS A 344 7.46 -18.98 2.41
N ILE A 345 8.32 -18.52 3.34
CA ILE A 345 9.39 -19.35 3.91
C ILE A 345 9.02 -19.94 5.27
N PHE A 346 8.05 -19.33 5.96
CA PHE A 346 7.51 -19.81 7.22
C PHE A 346 6.07 -20.34 7.06
N SER A 347 5.66 -21.26 7.93
CA SER A 347 4.26 -21.72 8.00
C SER A 347 3.33 -20.54 8.27
N THR A 348 2.13 -20.54 7.64
CA THR A 348 1.17 -19.43 7.75
C THR A 348 0.87 -19.03 9.20
N PRO A 349 0.62 -19.96 10.15
CA PRO A 349 0.41 -19.58 11.55
C PRO A 349 1.62 -18.93 12.20
N PHE A 350 2.84 -19.41 11.90
CA PHE A 350 4.07 -18.84 12.44
C PHE A 350 4.33 -17.43 11.87
N ALA A 351 4.17 -17.27 10.57
CA ALA A 351 4.33 -15.99 9.90
C ALA A 351 3.31 -14.95 10.39
N LEU A 352 2.04 -15.32 10.57
CA LEU A 352 1.04 -14.44 11.19
C LEU A 352 1.38 -14.12 12.65
N ARG A 353 1.95 -15.06 13.41
CA ARG A 353 2.51 -14.78 14.74
C ARG A 353 3.57 -13.68 14.69
N LEU A 354 4.55 -13.80 13.79
CA LEU A 354 5.60 -12.79 13.64
C LEU A 354 5.02 -11.42 13.28
N MET A 355 4.03 -11.35 12.39
CA MET A 355 3.38 -10.08 12.02
C MET A 355 2.62 -9.45 13.19
N GLY A 356 1.94 -10.26 14.01
CA GLY A 356 1.34 -9.76 15.24
C GLY A 356 2.38 -9.30 16.27
N ASP A 357 3.55 -9.92 16.32
CA ASP A 357 4.65 -9.51 17.20
C ASP A 357 5.25 -8.16 16.76
N VAL A 358 5.41 -7.93 15.45
CA VAL A 358 5.75 -6.63 14.87
C VAL A 358 4.72 -5.57 15.26
N GLN A 359 3.43 -5.86 15.08
CA GLN A 359 2.38 -4.90 15.39
C GLN A 359 2.29 -4.59 16.89
N GLN A 360 2.48 -5.59 17.76
CA GLN A 360 2.55 -5.37 19.21
C GLN A 360 3.73 -4.46 19.57
N TYR A 361 4.92 -4.73 19.01
CA TYR A 361 6.10 -3.89 19.23
C TYR A 361 5.86 -2.44 18.79
N TYR A 362 5.16 -2.23 17.66
CA TYR A 362 4.79 -0.89 17.18
C TYR A 362 3.90 -0.15 18.17
N ILE A 363 2.92 -0.83 18.75
CA ILE A 363 2.03 -0.25 19.77
C ILE A 363 2.84 0.12 21.01
N ASP A 364 3.63 -0.83 21.52
CA ASP A 364 4.38 -0.70 22.77
C ASP A 364 5.44 0.42 22.69
N HIS A 365 6.03 0.64 21.52
CA HIS A 365 7.08 1.65 21.29
C HIS A 365 6.59 2.92 20.57
N GLY A 366 5.28 3.05 20.32
CA GLY A 366 4.70 4.25 19.71
C GLY A 366 5.08 4.49 18.24
N VAL A 367 5.34 3.43 17.47
CA VAL A 367 5.69 3.51 16.03
C VAL A 367 4.44 3.84 15.21
N ARG A 368 4.20 5.13 14.96
CA ARG A 368 2.95 5.65 14.35
C ARG A 368 3.08 6.08 12.89
N ASN A 369 4.31 6.21 12.38
CA ASN A 369 4.59 6.75 11.05
C ASN A 369 5.07 5.69 10.06
N HIS A 370 5.19 4.43 10.50
CA HIS A 370 5.55 3.29 9.66
C HIS A 370 4.38 2.30 9.58
N TYR A 371 4.06 1.87 8.36
CA TYR A 371 3.03 0.85 8.12
C TYR A 371 3.64 -0.55 8.31
N SER A 372 3.05 -1.35 9.20
CA SER A 372 3.55 -2.68 9.58
C SER A 372 3.20 -3.77 8.55
N VAL A 373 2.19 -3.50 7.73
CA VAL A 373 1.75 -4.37 6.64
C VAL A 373 1.16 -3.53 5.50
N SER A 374 1.44 -3.97 4.28
CA SER A 374 0.80 -3.51 3.05
C SER A 374 0.02 -4.66 2.44
N ILE A 375 -1.28 -4.70 2.76
CA ILE A 375 -2.22 -5.74 2.36
C ILE A 375 -2.41 -5.63 0.84
N SER A 376 -1.97 -6.63 0.09
CA SER A 376 -1.69 -6.46 -1.34
C SER A 376 -2.48 -7.41 -2.24
N GLY A 377 -3.19 -6.80 -3.18
CA GLY A 377 -3.86 -7.44 -4.30
C GLY A 377 -3.04 -7.46 -5.58
N TYR A 378 -1.99 -6.64 -5.69
CA TYR A 378 -1.18 -6.54 -6.90
C TYR A 378 -0.76 -7.92 -7.42
N HIS A 379 -0.11 -8.71 -6.57
CA HIS A 379 0.39 -10.04 -6.91
C HIS A 379 -0.73 -11.06 -7.20
N ILE A 380 -1.91 -10.87 -6.59
CA ILE A 380 -3.10 -11.70 -6.86
C ILE A 380 -3.60 -11.45 -8.29
N ALA A 381 -3.65 -10.18 -8.70
CA ALA A 381 -4.00 -9.79 -10.08
C ALA A 381 -2.93 -10.22 -11.10
N GLU A 382 -1.65 -9.97 -10.82
CA GLU A 382 -0.56 -10.37 -11.72
C GLU A 382 -0.50 -11.89 -11.92
N ALA A 383 -0.94 -12.69 -10.95
CA ALA A 383 -1.01 -14.14 -11.07
C ALA A 383 -2.17 -14.66 -11.93
N GLY A 384 -3.22 -13.86 -12.16
CA GLY A 384 -4.43 -14.42 -12.74
C GLY A 384 -5.71 -13.64 -12.55
N ALA A 385 -5.85 -13.03 -11.38
CA ALA A 385 -7.15 -12.59 -10.89
C ALA A 385 -7.70 -11.40 -11.67
N ASN A 386 -9.01 -11.43 -11.93
CA ASN A 386 -9.74 -10.27 -12.42
C ASN A 386 -9.83 -9.18 -11.32
N PRO A 387 -10.20 -7.94 -11.66
CA PRO A 387 -10.27 -6.83 -10.69
C PRO A 387 -11.17 -7.09 -9.48
N ILE A 388 -12.30 -7.80 -9.66
CA ILE A 388 -13.24 -8.11 -8.56
C ILE A 388 -12.58 -9.09 -7.58
N THR A 389 -12.02 -10.18 -8.08
CA THR A 389 -11.34 -11.21 -7.26
C THR A 389 -10.13 -10.62 -6.55
N GLN A 390 -9.34 -9.79 -7.23
CA GLN A 390 -8.25 -9.04 -6.60
C GLN A 390 -8.78 -8.22 -5.41
N LEU A 391 -9.78 -7.36 -5.63
CA LEU A 391 -10.29 -6.46 -4.61
C LEU A 391 -10.86 -7.22 -3.42
N ALA A 392 -11.68 -8.23 -3.69
CA ALA A 392 -12.31 -9.04 -2.66
C ALA A 392 -11.29 -9.80 -1.81
N PHE A 393 -10.32 -10.48 -2.42
CA PHE A 393 -9.31 -11.23 -1.66
C PHE A 393 -8.44 -10.29 -0.83
N THR A 394 -8.10 -9.12 -1.38
CA THR A 394 -7.28 -8.14 -0.68
C THR A 394 -7.98 -7.58 0.56
N LEU A 395 -9.25 -7.14 0.42
CA LEU A 395 -10.01 -6.63 1.56
C LEU A 395 -10.29 -7.75 2.58
N ALA A 396 -10.58 -8.97 2.12
CA ALA A 396 -10.76 -10.11 3.01
C ALA A 396 -9.49 -10.43 3.81
N ASN A 397 -8.31 -10.36 3.17
CA ASN A 397 -7.02 -10.49 3.85
C ASN A 397 -6.85 -9.37 4.88
N GLY A 398 -7.19 -8.13 4.54
CA GLY A 398 -7.13 -7.00 5.45
C GLY A 398 -8.01 -7.18 6.69
N PHE A 399 -9.26 -7.59 6.52
CA PHE A 399 -10.15 -7.90 7.64
C PHE A 399 -9.69 -9.11 8.46
N THR A 400 -8.99 -10.06 7.84
CA THR A 400 -8.36 -11.18 8.58
C THR A 400 -7.27 -10.68 9.52
N TYR A 401 -6.44 -9.72 9.08
CA TYR A 401 -5.48 -9.05 9.97
C TYR A 401 -6.16 -8.27 11.10
N VAL A 402 -7.26 -7.57 10.81
CA VAL A 402 -8.06 -6.88 11.84
C VAL A 402 -8.57 -7.86 12.91
N GLU A 403 -9.22 -8.95 12.50
CA GLU A 403 -9.73 -9.97 13.42
C GLU A 403 -8.60 -10.65 14.20
N TYR A 404 -7.48 -10.95 13.55
CA TYR A 404 -6.32 -11.54 14.21
C TYR A 404 -5.72 -10.62 15.27
N TYR A 405 -5.47 -9.35 14.96
CA TYR A 405 -4.92 -8.39 15.93
C TYR A 405 -5.88 -8.13 17.10
N ARG A 406 -7.19 -8.05 16.84
CA ARG A 406 -8.20 -7.96 17.90
C ARG A 406 -8.22 -9.20 18.78
N SER A 407 -8.06 -10.39 18.21
CA SER A 407 -7.99 -11.65 18.99
C SER A 407 -6.77 -11.70 19.93
N ARG A 408 -5.72 -10.93 19.63
CA ARG A 408 -4.55 -10.72 20.50
C ARG A 408 -4.77 -9.67 21.58
N GLY A 409 -5.93 -9.02 21.62
CA GLY A 409 -6.27 -7.96 22.58
C GLY A 409 -5.78 -6.57 22.21
N MET A 410 -5.40 -6.34 20.94
CA MET A 410 -4.99 -5.02 20.47
C MET A 410 -6.21 -4.14 20.18
N ASP A 411 -6.14 -2.87 20.58
CA ASP A 411 -7.14 -1.86 20.22
C ASP A 411 -7.09 -1.59 18.71
N VAL A 412 -8.25 -1.63 18.04
CA VAL A 412 -8.39 -1.38 16.61
C VAL A 412 -7.82 -0.01 16.21
N ASN A 413 -7.99 1.01 17.06
CA ASN A 413 -7.50 2.37 16.79
C ASN A 413 -5.98 2.49 16.95
N ALA A 414 -5.33 1.52 17.61
CA ALA A 414 -3.89 1.50 17.78
C ALA A 414 -3.15 0.90 16.57
N PHE A 415 -3.79 0.01 15.80
CA PHE A 415 -3.15 -0.66 14.64
C PHE A 415 -3.78 -0.34 13.28
N ALA A 416 -5.09 -0.08 13.17
CA ALA A 416 -5.73 0.14 11.88
C ALA A 416 -5.12 1.31 11.08
N PRO A 417 -4.70 2.43 11.71
CA PRO A 417 -4.00 3.50 11.00
C PRO A 417 -2.62 3.13 10.41
N ASN A 418 -2.06 1.99 10.84
CA ASN A 418 -0.78 1.44 10.38
C ASN A 418 -0.96 0.33 9.33
N LEU A 419 -2.21 0.05 8.92
CA LEU A 419 -2.49 -0.77 7.75
C LEU A 419 -2.43 0.09 6.49
N SER A 420 -1.75 -0.42 5.47
CA SER A 420 -1.78 0.14 4.11
C SER A 420 -2.26 -0.92 3.13
N PHE A 421 -2.73 -0.51 1.97
CA PHE A 421 -3.20 -1.40 0.92
C PHE A 421 -2.42 -1.20 -0.37
N PHE A 422 -2.40 -2.23 -1.22
CA PHE A 422 -1.67 -2.18 -2.48
C PHE A 422 -2.40 -2.94 -3.61
N PHE A 423 -2.87 -2.22 -4.63
CA PHE A 423 -3.62 -2.78 -5.76
C PHE A 423 -2.83 -2.67 -7.08
N SER A 424 -3.13 -3.57 -8.02
CA SER A 424 -2.79 -3.45 -9.45
C SER A 424 -3.89 -2.68 -10.18
N ASN A 425 -3.51 -1.90 -11.19
CA ASN A 425 -4.44 -1.29 -12.14
C ASN A 425 -4.21 -1.83 -13.56
N GLY A 426 -5.23 -2.47 -14.13
CA GLY A 426 -5.29 -2.90 -15.53
C GLY A 426 -6.20 -2.00 -16.37
N LEU A 427 -6.76 -2.56 -17.45
CA LEU A 427 -7.59 -1.83 -18.42
C LEU A 427 -9.07 -2.23 -18.39
N ASP A 428 -9.44 -3.29 -17.65
CA ASP A 428 -10.82 -3.67 -17.39
C ASP A 428 -11.61 -2.53 -16.71
N PRO A 429 -12.92 -2.38 -16.98
CA PRO A 429 -13.69 -1.23 -16.53
C PRO A 429 -13.72 -1.06 -15.00
N GLU A 430 -13.70 -2.17 -14.25
CA GLU A 430 -13.74 -2.18 -12.79
C GLU A 430 -12.51 -1.51 -12.14
N TYR A 431 -11.37 -1.45 -12.85
CA TYR A 431 -10.18 -0.70 -12.36
C TYR A 431 -10.43 0.80 -12.23
N THR A 432 -11.49 1.33 -12.86
CA THR A 432 -11.92 2.73 -12.70
C THR A 432 -12.41 3.03 -11.28
N VAL A 433 -12.93 2.01 -10.57
CA VAL A 433 -13.65 2.18 -9.29
C VAL A 433 -13.05 1.36 -8.14
N ILE A 434 -11.97 0.62 -8.37
CA ILE A 434 -11.41 -0.31 -7.38
C ILE A 434 -11.04 0.38 -6.05
N GLY A 435 -10.47 1.57 -6.11
CA GLY A 435 -10.01 2.31 -4.94
C GLY A 435 -11.16 2.93 -4.16
N ARG A 436 -12.13 3.55 -4.84
CA ARG A 436 -13.34 4.09 -4.20
C ARG A 436 -14.22 3.03 -3.54
N VAL A 437 -14.38 1.87 -4.18
CA VAL A 437 -15.09 0.73 -3.57
C VAL A 437 -14.33 0.23 -2.34
N ALA A 438 -13.00 0.08 -2.43
CA ALA A 438 -12.18 -0.32 -1.29
C ALA A 438 -12.35 0.63 -0.10
N ARG A 439 -12.30 1.94 -0.33
CA ARG A 439 -12.49 2.97 0.71
C ARG A 439 -13.86 2.90 1.34
N ARG A 440 -14.93 2.78 0.54
CA ARG A 440 -16.32 2.74 1.04
C ARG A 440 -16.59 1.52 1.91
N ILE A 441 -16.26 0.32 1.42
CA ILE A 441 -16.41 -0.93 2.19
C ILE A 441 -15.63 -0.82 3.51
N TRP A 442 -14.37 -0.39 3.46
CA TRP A 442 -13.53 -0.27 4.65
C TRP A 442 -14.09 0.75 5.64
N ALA A 443 -14.44 1.97 5.20
CA ALA A 443 -14.91 3.04 6.07
C ALA A 443 -16.20 2.65 6.80
N VAL A 444 -17.19 2.15 6.06
CA VAL A 444 -18.47 1.69 6.62
C VAL A 444 -18.22 0.58 7.63
N THR A 445 -17.43 -0.43 7.27
CA THR A 445 -17.15 -1.57 8.16
C THR A 445 -16.40 -1.15 9.43
N MET A 446 -15.35 -0.34 9.30
CA MET A 446 -14.55 0.12 10.43
C MET A 446 -15.38 0.95 11.41
N ARG A 447 -16.29 1.79 10.91
CA ARG A 447 -17.18 2.60 11.74
C ARG A 447 -18.29 1.75 12.38
N ASP A 448 -19.06 1.03 11.56
CA ASP A 448 -20.34 0.45 11.98
C ASP A 448 -20.17 -0.91 12.68
N LEU A 449 -19.19 -1.73 12.25
CA LEU A 449 -18.95 -3.05 12.84
C LEU A 449 -17.85 -3.03 13.90
N TYR A 450 -16.76 -2.28 13.66
CA TYR A 450 -15.61 -2.26 14.56
C TYR A 450 -15.58 -1.07 15.54
N GLY A 451 -16.47 -0.08 15.39
CA GLY A 451 -16.53 1.10 16.27
C GLY A 451 -15.25 1.94 16.26
N ALA A 452 -14.54 1.95 15.13
CA ALA A 452 -13.24 2.59 15.00
C ALA A 452 -13.35 4.08 14.68
N ASP A 453 -12.32 4.83 15.06
CA ASP A 453 -12.23 6.27 14.86
C ASP A 453 -12.04 6.69 13.38
N ASP A 454 -12.22 7.97 13.10
CA ASP A 454 -12.07 8.55 11.75
C ASP A 454 -10.73 8.24 11.10
N ARG A 455 -9.66 8.06 11.88
CA ARG A 455 -8.33 7.77 11.35
C ARG A 455 -8.25 6.33 10.87
N SER A 456 -8.91 5.42 11.57
CA SER A 456 -8.96 3.98 11.29
C SER A 456 -9.90 3.65 10.14
N GLN A 457 -10.90 4.49 9.88
CA GLN A 457 -11.81 4.39 8.73
C GLN A 457 -11.15 4.78 7.39
N LYS A 458 -9.98 5.43 7.41
CA LYS A 458 -9.31 5.96 6.21
C LYS A 458 -8.38 4.91 5.58
N LEU A 459 -8.91 4.13 4.64
CA LEU A 459 -8.12 3.21 3.83
C LEU A 459 -7.18 3.99 2.89
N LYS A 460 -5.87 3.83 3.12
CA LYS A 460 -4.84 4.39 2.25
C LYS A 460 -4.23 3.29 1.40
N TYR A 461 -4.02 3.57 0.13
CA TYR A 461 -3.46 2.58 -0.77
C TYR A 461 -2.44 3.12 -1.76
N HIS A 462 -1.55 2.22 -2.17
CA HIS A 462 -0.69 2.36 -3.32
C HIS A 462 -1.33 1.66 -4.53
N ILE A 463 -1.18 2.21 -5.72
CA ILE A 463 -1.46 1.52 -6.99
C ILE A 463 -0.16 1.34 -7.76
N GLN A 464 -0.01 0.18 -8.37
CA GLN A 464 0.97 -0.06 -9.43
C GLN A 464 0.23 -0.43 -10.72
N THR A 465 0.69 0.11 -11.84
CA THR A 465 0.21 -0.30 -13.18
C THR A 465 0.49 -1.79 -13.43
N SER A 466 -0.40 -2.49 -14.12
CA SER A 466 -0.28 -3.95 -14.28
C SER A 466 0.89 -4.34 -15.17
N GLY A 467 1.80 -5.17 -14.66
CA GLY A 467 2.91 -5.72 -15.43
C GLY A 467 2.43 -6.74 -16.48
N ARG A 468 1.41 -7.53 -16.15
CA ARG A 468 0.78 -8.53 -17.03
C ARG A 468 0.14 -7.90 -18.28
N SER A 469 -0.27 -6.64 -18.19
CA SER A 469 -0.80 -5.89 -19.33
C SER A 469 0.28 -5.44 -20.33
N LEU A 470 1.55 -5.53 -19.94
CA LEU A 470 2.69 -5.13 -20.77
C LEU A 470 3.25 -6.35 -21.51
N HIS A 471 3.69 -6.14 -22.74
CA HIS A 471 4.04 -7.24 -23.65
C HIS A 471 5.44 -7.05 -24.22
N ALA A 472 6.11 -8.17 -24.50
CA ALA A 472 7.44 -8.17 -25.11
C ALA A 472 7.40 -7.81 -26.61
N GLN A 473 6.25 -8.01 -27.27
CA GLN A 473 5.99 -7.53 -28.62
C GLN A 473 5.59 -6.06 -28.58
N GLU A 474 6.15 -5.26 -29.49
CA GLU A 474 5.84 -3.82 -29.62
C GLU A 474 5.91 -3.09 -28.27
N ILE A 475 7.06 -3.20 -27.58
CA ILE A 475 7.25 -2.70 -26.22
C ILE A 475 6.90 -1.21 -26.07
N ASP A 476 7.04 -0.40 -27.12
CA ASP A 476 6.65 1.02 -27.09
C ASP A 476 5.14 1.23 -26.82
N PHE A 477 4.29 0.27 -27.15
CA PHE A 477 2.85 0.36 -26.86
C PHE A 477 2.56 0.24 -25.36
N ASN A 478 3.51 -0.24 -24.56
CA ASN A 478 3.37 -0.37 -23.11
C ASN A 478 3.24 1.00 -22.43
N ASP A 479 3.93 2.04 -22.91
CA ASP A 479 3.76 3.41 -22.37
C ASP A 479 2.32 3.93 -22.50
N ILE A 480 1.62 3.55 -23.57
CA ILE A 480 0.21 3.92 -23.79
C ILE A 480 -0.67 3.25 -22.73
N ARG A 481 -0.46 1.95 -22.50
CA ARG A 481 -1.20 1.17 -21.48
C ARG A 481 -0.95 1.73 -20.08
N THR A 482 0.31 1.94 -19.73
CA THR A 482 0.73 2.52 -18.44
C THR A 482 0.15 3.91 -18.24
N THR A 483 0.08 4.74 -19.29
CA THR A 483 -0.52 6.08 -19.22
C THR A 483 -2.01 6.04 -18.86
N LEU A 484 -2.78 5.14 -19.48
CA LEU A 484 -4.20 4.97 -19.17
C LEU A 484 -4.41 4.46 -17.73
N GLN A 485 -3.62 3.47 -17.31
CA GLN A 485 -3.69 2.91 -15.96
C GLN A 485 -3.33 3.94 -14.88
N ALA A 486 -2.30 4.75 -15.13
CA ALA A 486 -1.90 5.86 -14.27
C ALA A 486 -2.99 6.93 -14.16
N LEU A 487 -3.64 7.25 -15.28
CA LEU A 487 -4.75 8.20 -15.31
C LEU A 487 -5.91 7.73 -14.42
N LEU A 488 -6.33 6.47 -14.53
CA LEU A 488 -7.37 5.88 -13.68
C LEU A 488 -6.99 5.98 -12.19
N ALA A 489 -5.76 5.61 -11.84
CA ALA A 489 -5.27 5.66 -10.47
C ALA A 489 -5.29 7.09 -9.87
N ILE A 490 -4.89 8.08 -10.67
CA ILE A 490 -4.83 9.49 -10.25
C ILE A 490 -6.25 10.08 -10.13
N GLN A 491 -7.16 9.73 -11.04
CA GLN A 491 -8.55 10.16 -11.03
C GLN A 491 -9.32 9.60 -9.84
N ASP A 492 -9.05 8.35 -9.44
CA ASP A 492 -9.62 7.72 -8.25
C ASP A 492 -8.85 8.05 -6.94
N ASN A 493 -8.01 9.07 -6.98
CA ASN A 493 -7.34 9.67 -5.82
C ASN A 493 -6.45 8.68 -5.02
N ALA A 494 -5.67 7.87 -5.72
CA ALA A 494 -4.66 6.99 -5.11
C ALA A 494 -3.64 7.77 -4.27
N ASN A 495 -3.23 7.23 -3.11
CA ASN A 495 -2.29 7.93 -2.21
C ASN A 495 -0.82 7.83 -2.67
N SER A 496 -0.51 6.80 -3.45
CA SER A 496 0.81 6.59 -4.04
C SER A 496 0.66 5.80 -5.35
N LEU A 497 1.53 6.06 -6.33
CA LEU A 497 1.49 5.43 -7.65
C LEU A 497 2.90 5.00 -8.10
N HIS A 498 2.99 3.77 -8.58
CA HIS A 498 4.09 3.27 -9.39
C HIS A 498 3.64 3.11 -10.85
N THR A 499 4.47 3.59 -11.77
CA THR A 499 4.29 3.40 -13.21
C THR A 499 5.38 2.47 -13.71
N ASN A 500 4.97 1.36 -14.31
CA ASN A 500 5.86 0.38 -14.91
C ASN A 500 6.53 0.99 -16.14
N ALA A 501 7.72 0.50 -16.45
CA ALA A 501 8.48 0.98 -17.59
C ALA A 501 8.09 0.21 -18.87
N TYR A 502 8.39 0.74 -20.05
CA TYR A 502 7.92 0.15 -21.31
C TYR A 502 8.58 -1.21 -21.60
N ASP A 503 9.79 -1.43 -21.08
CA ASP A 503 10.61 -2.64 -21.19
C ASP A 503 10.37 -3.69 -20.08
N GLU A 504 9.36 -3.47 -19.21
CA GLU A 504 9.02 -4.32 -18.06
C GLU A 504 8.89 -5.81 -18.41
N ALA A 505 8.37 -6.12 -19.59
CA ALA A 505 8.16 -7.50 -20.04
C ALA A 505 9.47 -8.26 -20.30
N ILE A 506 10.61 -7.57 -20.33
CA ILE A 506 11.91 -8.15 -20.70
C ILE A 506 12.97 -7.99 -19.59
N THR A 507 13.12 -6.79 -19.02
CA THR A 507 14.21 -6.48 -18.07
C THR A 507 13.75 -5.54 -16.96
N THR A 508 14.54 -5.46 -15.87
CA THR A 508 14.42 -4.38 -14.89
C THR A 508 14.70 -3.04 -15.57
N PRO A 509 13.99 -1.94 -15.22
CA PRO A 509 14.08 -0.67 -15.94
C PRO A 509 15.48 -0.04 -15.96
N THR A 510 15.95 0.29 -17.17
CA THR A 510 17.17 1.10 -17.38
C THR A 510 17.01 2.54 -16.88
N GLU A 511 18.08 3.34 -16.93
CA GLU A 511 17.98 4.77 -16.62
C GLU A 511 17.06 5.53 -17.59
N GLU A 512 17.08 5.18 -18.87
CA GLU A 512 16.21 5.78 -19.88
C GLU A 512 14.75 5.38 -19.65
N SER A 513 14.51 4.08 -19.47
CA SER A 513 13.16 3.52 -19.35
C SER A 513 12.42 4.04 -18.11
N VAL A 514 13.10 4.14 -16.97
CA VAL A 514 12.47 4.68 -15.75
C VAL A 514 12.08 6.16 -15.91
N ARG A 515 12.82 6.93 -16.72
CA ARG A 515 12.50 8.35 -16.94
C ARG A 515 11.20 8.48 -17.72
N ARG A 516 10.96 7.64 -18.73
CA ARG A 516 9.68 7.55 -19.44
C ARG A 516 8.55 7.20 -18.47
N ALA A 517 8.75 6.16 -17.66
CA ALA A 517 7.77 5.75 -16.65
C ALA A 517 7.43 6.87 -15.65
N LEU A 518 8.44 7.61 -15.16
CA LEU A 518 8.22 8.75 -14.26
C LEU A 518 7.54 9.93 -14.97
N ALA A 519 7.89 10.18 -16.23
CA ALA A 519 7.31 11.26 -17.03
C ALA A 519 5.79 11.10 -17.18
N ILE A 520 5.26 9.87 -17.27
CA ILE A 520 3.81 9.61 -17.29
C ILE A 520 3.13 10.27 -16.08
N GLN A 521 3.63 10.03 -14.86
CA GLN A 521 3.04 10.62 -13.66
C GLN A 521 3.18 12.15 -13.63
N LEU A 522 4.31 12.67 -14.11
CA LEU A 522 4.56 14.11 -14.17
C LEU A 522 3.61 14.80 -15.15
N ILE A 523 3.44 14.27 -16.36
CA ILE A 523 2.55 14.82 -17.39
C ILE A 523 1.10 14.77 -16.90
N VAL A 524 0.64 13.64 -16.36
CA VAL A 524 -0.74 13.52 -15.86
C VAL A 524 -1.00 14.50 -14.72
N ASN A 525 -0.10 14.66 -13.75
CA ASN A 525 -0.33 15.56 -12.61
C ASN A 525 -0.12 17.05 -12.96
N LYS A 526 0.91 17.37 -13.75
CA LYS A 526 1.34 18.75 -13.98
C LYS A 526 0.74 19.37 -15.22
N GLU A 527 0.63 18.63 -16.33
CA GLU A 527 0.20 19.17 -17.63
C GLU A 527 -1.28 18.92 -17.93
N SER A 528 -1.83 17.77 -17.54
CA SER A 528 -3.24 17.46 -17.82
C SER A 528 -4.18 18.44 -17.12
N GLY A 529 -4.97 19.17 -17.91
CA GLY A 529 -6.02 20.06 -17.41
C GLY A 529 -7.12 19.30 -16.67
N TRP A 530 -7.38 18.05 -17.06
CA TRP A 530 -8.38 17.19 -16.42
C TRP A 530 -8.02 16.88 -14.97
N ALA A 531 -6.73 16.65 -14.68
CA ALA A 531 -6.23 16.32 -13.35
C ALA A 531 -6.17 17.53 -12.39
N LYS A 532 -6.56 18.73 -12.84
CA LYS A 532 -6.73 19.91 -11.96
C LYS A 532 -7.99 19.83 -11.10
N THR A 533 -8.96 18.99 -11.49
CA THR A 533 -10.06 18.55 -10.63
C THR A 533 -9.64 17.25 -9.93
N GLU A 534 -9.85 17.19 -8.62
CA GLU A 534 -9.40 16.11 -7.74
C GLU A 534 -10.48 15.04 -7.50
N ASN A 535 -11.73 15.30 -7.88
CA ASN A 535 -12.85 14.36 -7.85
C ASN A 535 -13.58 14.19 -9.20
N PRO A 536 -12.87 14.05 -10.34
CA PRO A 536 -13.47 14.09 -11.67
C PRO A 536 -14.41 12.89 -11.97
N LEU A 537 -14.35 11.84 -11.14
CA LEU A 537 -15.18 10.65 -11.28
C LEU A 537 -16.59 10.81 -10.68
N GLN A 538 -16.82 11.78 -9.79
CA GLN A 538 -18.09 11.90 -9.08
C GLN A 538 -19.19 12.47 -10.00
N GLY A 539 -20.38 11.85 -9.95
CA GLY A 539 -21.55 12.25 -10.73
C GLY A 539 -21.55 11.72 -12.17
N ALA A 540 -20.60 10.86 -12.54
CA ALA A 540 -20.62 10.16 -13.81
C ALA A 540 -21.44 8.87 -13.68
N TYR A 541 -22.53 8.75 -14.46
CA TYR A 541 -23.47 7.63 -14.32
C TYR A 541 -22.82 6.23 -14.40
N LEU A 542 -21.89 6.03 -15.35
CA LEU A 542 -21.18 4.75 -15.47
C LEU A 542 -20.31 4.46 -14.24
N VAL A 543 -19.72 5.49 -13.63
CA VAL A 543 -18.89 5.32 -12.45
C VAL A 543 -19.74 4.95 -11.24
N ASP A 544 -20.89 5.59 -11.07
CA ASP A 544 -21.82 5.27 -9.98
C ASP A 544 -22.33 3.82 -10.11
N GLU A 545 -22.75 3.42 -11.32
CA GLU A 545 -23.20 2.04 -11.61
C GLU A 545 -22.08 1.01 -11.41
N LEU A 546 -20.87 1.26 -11.93
CA LEU A 546 -19.72 0.39 -11.73
C LEU A 546 -19.35 0.28 -10.25
N THR A 547 -19.40 1.38 -9.49
CA THR A 547 -19.06 1.37 -8.07
C THR A 547 -20.00 0.42 -7.31
N ASP A 548 -21.30 0.46 -7.61
CA ASP A 548 -22.29 -0.41 -6.95
C ASP A 548 -22.18 -1.87 -7.40
N LEU A 549 -21.96 -2.12 -8.70
CA LEU A 549 -21.77 -3.46 -9.23
C LEU A 549 -20.54 -4.14 -8.65
N VAL A 550 -19.41 -3.43 -8.60
CA VAL A 550 -18.15 -3.96 -8.06
C VAL A 550 -18.25 -4.15 -6.55
N GLU A 551 -18.87 -3.21 -5.82
CA GLU A 551 -19.08 -3.35 -4.38
C GLU A 551 -19.90 -4.61 -4.06
N GLU A 552 -21.07 -4.79 -4.67
CA GLU A 552 -21.91 -5.96 -4.42
C GLU A 552 -21.19 -7.27 -4.82
N ALA A 553 -20.46 -7.29 -5.93
CA ALA A 553 -19.69 -8.47 -6.33
C ALA A 553 -18.61 -8.84 -5.31
N VAL A 554 -17.96 -7.85 -4.70
CA VAL A 554 -17.01 -8.05 -3.59
C VAL A 554 -17.72 -8.62 -2.35
N LEU A 555 -18.89 -8.11 -1.99
CA LEU A 555 -19.65 -8.61 -0.83
C LEU A 555 -20.12 -10.06 -1.03
N GLN A 556 -20.51 -10.44 -2.25
CA GLN A 556 -20.82 -11.84 -2.59
C GLN A 556 -19.60 -12.75 -2.46
N GLU A 557 -18.43 -12.26 -2.85
CA GLU A 557 -17.17 -12.98 -2.70
C GLU A 557 -16.78 -13.14 -1.22
N PHE A 558 -17.02 -12.12 -0.39
CA PHE A 558 -16.85 -12.22 1.07
C PHE A 558 -17.68 -13.36 1.67
N GLU A 559 -18.94 -13.49 1.26
CA GLU A 559 -19.79 -14.60 1.71
C GLU A 559 -19.29 -15.95 1.19
N ALA A 560 -18.77 -16.01 -0.03
CA ALA A 560 -18.19 -17.22 -0.59
C ALA A 560 -16.98 -17.70 0.22
N ILE A 561 -16.11 -16.78 0.64
CA ILE A 561 -14.97 -17.06 1.51
C ILE A 561 -15.46 -17.44 2.92
N SER A 562 -16.44 -16.71 3.48
CA SER A 562 -17.02 -16.98 4.80
C SER A 562 -17.61 -18.39 4.92
N ARG A 563 -18.34 -18.87 3.90
CA ARG A 563 -18.88 -20.25 3.84
C ARG A 563 -17.80 -21.34 3.90
N ARG A 564 -16.55 -20.99 3.61
CA ARG A 564 -15.38 -21.88 3.65
C ARG A 564 -14.55 -21.74 4.92
N GLY A 565 -15.04 -21.02 5.93
CA GLY A 565 -14.34 -20.82 7.19
C GLY A 565 -13.44 -19.58 7.21
N GLY A 566 -13.85 -18.53 6.50
CA GLY A 566 -13.05 -17.30 6.35
C GLY A 566 -11.83 -17.50 5.46
N VAL A 567 -10.92 -16.51 5.45
CA VAL A 567 -9.75 -16.55 4.55
C VAL A 567 -8.88 -17.78 4.79
N LEU A 568 -8.61 -18.13 6.06
CA LEU A 568 -7.75 -19.26 6.41
C LEU A 568 -8.38 -20.60 6.02
N GLY A 569 -9.69 -20.80 6.28
CA GLY A 569 -10.37 -22.02 5.86
C GLY A 569 -10.49 -22.14 4.33
N ALA A 570 -10.70 -21.02 3.63
CA ALA A 570 -10.65 -20.98 2.17
C ALA A 570 -9.26 -21.37 1.63
N MET A 571 -8.17 -20.92 2.29
CA MET A 571 -6.80 -21.29 1.94
C MET A 571 -6.53 -22.79 2.17
N GLU A 572 -7.07 -23.40 3.24
CA GLU A 572 -6.95 -24.85 3.48
C GLU A 572 -7.56 -25.68 2.33
N THR A 573 -8.62 -25.18 1.70
CA THR A 573 -9.26 -25.80 0.52
C THR A 573 -8.72 -25.30 -0.82
N MET A 574 -7.65 -24.49 -0.80
CA MET A 574 -7.04 -23.87 -1.98
C MET A 574 -8.01 -23.03 -2.83
N TYR A 575 -9.08 -22.49 -2.23
CA TYR A 575 -10.13 -21.79 -2.97
C TYR A 575 -9.60 -20.57 -3.72
N GLN A 576 -8.86 -19.70 -3.04
CA GLN A 576 -8.30 -18.50 -3.65
C GLN A 576 -7.34 -18.86 -4.80
N ARG A 577 -6.40 -19.77 -4.54
CA ARG A 577 -5.42 -20.22 -5.54
C ARG A 577 -6.08 -20.84 -6.76
N GLY A 578 -7.06 -21.71 -6.55
CA GLY A 578 -7.82 -22.34 -7.64
C GLY A 578 -8.58 -21.31 -8.47
N LYS A 579 -9.29 -20.38 -7.82
CA LYS A 579 -10.03 -19.32 -8.53
C LYS A 579 -9.11 -18.40 -9.35
N ILE A 580 -7.95 -18.01 -8.80
CA ILE A 580 -6.94 -17.22 -9.52
C ILE A 580 -6.45 -17.97 -10.76
N GLN A 581 -6.19 -19.27 -10.65
CA GLN A 581 -5.75 -20.10 -11.77
C GLN A 581 -6.83 -20.24 -12.85
N ASP A 582 -8.09 -20.46 -12.45
CA ASP A 582 -9.21 -20.56 -13.38
C ASP A 582 -9.40 -19.25 -14.18
N GLU A 583 -9.34 -18.10 -13.50
CA GLU A 583 -9.41 -16.78 -14.13
C GLU A 583 -8.20 -16.51 -15.03
N SER A 584 -7.00 -16.92 -14.61
CA SER A 584 -5.78 -16.81 -15.41
C SER A 584 -5.91 -17.61 -16.71
N MET A 585 -6.37 -18.86 -16.63
CA MET A 585 -6.57 -19.72 -17.80
C MET A 585 -7.65 -19.18 -18.72
N HIS A 586 -8.71 -18.59 -18.18
CA HIS A 586 -9.74 -17.93 -18.98
C HIS A 586 -9.16 -16.76 -19.78
N TYR A 587 -8.40 -15.87 -19.13
CA TYR A 587 -7.72 -14.77 -19.80
C TYR A 587 -6.76 -15.25 -20.90
N GLU A 588 -5.89 -16.22 -20.60
CA GLU A 588 -4.92 -16.71 -21.59
C GLU A 588 -5.62 -17.38 -22.77
N HIS A 589 -6.73 -18.10 -22.54
CA HIS A 589 -7.53 -18.68 -23.62
C HIS A 589 -8.06 -17.61 -24.58
N LEU A 590 -8.70 -16.56 -24.05
CA LEU A 590 -9.25 -15.46 -24.86
C LEU A 590 -8.16 -14.64 -25.56
N LYS A 591 -7.00 -14.50 -24.93
CA LYS A 591 -5.83 -13.84 -25.53
C LYS A 591 -5.26 -14.68 -26.68
N HIS A 592 -5.14 -15.99 -26.51
CA HIS A 592 -4.58 -16.87 -27.54
C HIS A 592 -5.51 -17.10 -28.72
N ASP A 593 -6.83 -17.22 -28.49
CA ASP A 593 -7.79 -17.42 -29.58
C ASP A 593 -8.20 -16.12 -30.31
N GLY A 594 -7.85 -14.96 -29.74
CA GLY A 594 -8.10 -13.63 -30.31
C GLY A 594 -9.45 -13.02 -29.93
N THR A 595 -10.25 -13.68 -29.10
CA THR A 595 -11.52 -13.15 -28.59
C THR A 595 -11.31 -11.89 -27.75
N LEU A 596 -10.23 -11.86 -26.95
CA LEU A 596 -9.76 -10.67 -26.26
C LEU A 596 -8.68 -9.99 -27.11
N PRO A 597 -8.97 -8.84 -27.74
CA PRO A 597 -8.00 -8.18 -28.63
C PRO A 597 -6.86 -7.55 -27.82
N ILE A 598 -5.63 -7.94 -28.17
CA ILE A 598 -4.39 -7.39 -27.62
C ILE A 598 -3.55 -6.82 -28.78
N VAL A 599 -3.54 -5.49 -28.88
CA VAL A 599 -2.85 -4.72 -29.93
C VAL A 599 -1.34 -4.98 -29.88
N GLY A 600 -0.75 -5.35 -31.02
CA GLY A 600 0.66 -5.74 -31.14
C GLY A 600 0.95 -7.21 -30.81
N VAL A 601 -0.03 -7.96 -30.30
CA VAL A 601 0.14 -9.37 -29.89
C VAL A 601 -0.70 -10.31 -30.74
N ASN A 602 -2.03 -10.25 -30.67
CA ASN A 602 -2.94 -11.12 -31.45
C ASN A 602 -3.70 -10.37 -32.55
N THR A 603 -3.65 -9.03 -32.54
CA THR A 603 -4.21 -8.15 -33.55
C THR A 603 -3.28 -6.95 -33.75
N PHE A 604 -3.29 -6.34 -34.94
CA PHE A 604 -2.38 -5.24 -35.29
C PHE A 604 -0.90 -5.57 -35.04
N GLN A 605 -0.45 -6.75 -35.51
CA GLN A 605 0.93 -7.20 -35.39
C GLN A 605 1.86 -6.46 -36.35
N ASN A 606 3.13 -6.31 -35.98
CA ASN A 606 4.15 -5.72 -36.85
C ASN A 606 4.40 -6.62 -38.08
N PRO A 607 4.16 -6.14 -39.32
CA PRO A 607 4.45 -6.93 -40.52
C PRO A 607 5.95 -7.16 -40.75
N ASN A 608 6.81 -6.38 -40.08
CA ASN A 608 8.26 -6.45 -40.19
C ASN A 608 8.92 -7.08 -38.94
N ALA A 609 8.15 -7.70 -38.04
CA ALA A 609 8.75 -8.38 -36.88
C ALA A 609 9.65 -9.52 -37.34
N GLU A 610 10.93 -9.47 -36.95
CA GLU A 610 11.83 -10.60 -37.13
C GLU A 610 11.47 -11.69 -36.10
N ALA A 611 11.49 -12.95 -36.54
CA ALA A 611 11.30 -14.07 -35.64
C ALA A 611 12.56 -14.23 -34.78
N PHE A 612 12.42 -14.03 -33.46
CA PHE A 612 13.48 -14.36 -32.53
C PHE A 612 13.69 -15.87 -32.47
N ASP A 613 14.77 -16.36 -33.08
CA ASP A 613 15.27 -17.74 -32.93
C ASP A 613 16.67 -17.74 -32.27
N GLU A 614 17.20 -18.92 -31.90
CA GLU A 614 18.53 -19.04 -31.26
C GLU A 614 19.66 -18.38 -32.06
N SER A 615 19.53 -18.25 -33.39
CA SER A 615 20.56 -17.61 -34.23
C SER A 615 20.55 -16.08 -34.16
N SER A 616 19.48 -15.50 -33.62
CA SER A 616 19.30 -14.06 -33.41
C SER A 616 19.68 -13.58 -32.01
N ALA A 617 20.06 -14.48 -31.10
CA ALA A 617 20.42 -14.13 -29.72
C ALA A 617 21.61 -13.15 -29.64
N ASP A 618 22.61 -13.29 -30.52
CA ASP A 618 23.76 -12.39 -30.60
C ASP A 618 23.42 -11.03 -31.24
N ALA A 619 22.25 -10.91 -31.89
CA ALA A 619 21.74 -9.66 -32.48
C ALA A 619 20.79 -8.91 -31.53
N PHE A 620 20.55 -9.43 -30.33
CA PHE A 620 19.70 -8.78 -29.32
C PHE A 620 20.40 -7.56 -28.71
N ASP A 621 20.18 -6.39 -29.33
CA ASP A 621 20.77 -5.11 -28.92
C ASP A 621 19.83 -4.38 -27.93
N MET A 622 19.71 -4.91 -26.70
CA MET A 622 19.03 -4.23 -25.61
C MET A 622 19.81 -4.36 -24.31
N GLU A 623 19.95 -3.24 -23.60
CA GLU A 623 20.62 -3.20 -22.30
C GLU A 623 19.83 -4.03 -21.28
N LEU A 624 20.50 -5.00 -20.66
CA LEU A 624 19.93 -5.84 -19.61
C LEU A 624 20.51 -5.46 -18.25
N ALA A 625 19.60 -5.22 -17.33
CA ALA A 625 19.92 -4.98 -15.93
C ALA A 625 20.22 -6.32 -15.22
N ARG A 626 21.51 -6.63 -15.03
CA ARG A 626 22.01 -7.75 -14.21
C ARG A 626 23.14 -7.34 -13.23
N ALA A 627 23.28 -8.11 -12.15
CA ALA A 627 24.40 -7.98 -11.22
C ALA A 627 25.71 -8.49 -11.81
N THR A 628 26.81 -7.75 -11.60
CA THR A 628 28.14 -8.15 -12.08
C THR A 628 28.77 -9.23 -11.20
N PRO A 629 29.72 -10.03 -11.70
CA PRO A 629 30.47 -10.99 -10.88
C PRO A 629 31.13 -10.34 -9.66
N GLU A 630 31.63 -9.12 -9.79
CA GLU A 630 32.29 -8.37 -8.72
C GLU A 630 31.29 -7.92 -7.65
N GLU A 631 30.07 -7.54 -8.01
CA GLU A 631 28.98 -7.26 -7.06
C GLU A 631 28.61 -8.50 -6.25
N LYS A 632 28.48 -9.66 -6.91
CA LYS A 632 28.16 -10.92 -6.24
C LYS A 632 29.26 -11.34 -5.27
N ALA A 633 30.51 -11.19 -5.67
CA ALA A 633 31.67 -11.50 -4.82
C ALA A 633 31.71 -10.61 -3.58
N ALA A 634 31.46 -9.30 -3.74
CA ALA A 634 31.42 -8.37 -2.63
C ALA A 634 30.30 -8.69 -1.61
N CYS A 635 29.09 -9.03 -2.09
CA CYS A 635 28.01 -9.48 -1.21
C CYS A 635 28.38 -10.73 -0.40
N LEU A 636 29.04 -11.71 -1.04
CA LEU A 636 29.50 -12.94 -0.39
C LEU A 636 30.60 -12.66 0.64
N GLU A 637 31.60 -11.85 0.28
CA GLU A 637 32.71 -11.49 1.16
C GLU A 637 32.21 -10.79 2.43
N ARG A 638 31.35 -9.77 2.28
CA ARG A 638 30.76 -9.04 3.43
C ARG A 638 29.97 -9.97 4.34
N THR A 639 29.18 -10.87 3.77
CA THR A 639 28.37 -11.81 4.54
C THR A 639 29.24 -12.81 5.29
N THR A 640 30.29 -13.33 4.65
CA THR A 640 31.24 -14.27 5.26
C THR A 640 32.01 -13.59 6.40
N ALA A 641 32.50 -12.37 6.16
CA ALA A 641 33.19 -11.59 7.18
C ALA A 641 32.31 -11.33 8.42
N LEU A 642 31.02 -11.04 8.23
CA LEU A 642 30.08 -10.90 9.34
C LEU A 642 29.91 -12.22 10.13
N GLN A 643 29.75 -13.34 9.42
CA GLN A 643 29.56 -14.65 10.04
C GLN A 643 30.78 -15.10 10.86
N GLU A 644 31.97 -14.66 10.49
CA GLU A 644 33.23 -14.99 11.17
C GLU A 644 33.62 -13.99 12.28
N ARG A 645 33.01 -12.79 12.32
CA ARG A 645 33.42 -11.68 13.21
C ARG A 645 33.30 -12.00 14.71
N ASP A 646 32.16 -12.53 15.15
CA ASP A 646 31.90 -12.85 16.56
C ASP A 646 30.96 -14.05 16.71
N ILE A 647 31.50 -15.24 16.43
CA ILE A 647 30.77 -16.51 16.40
C ILE A 647 30.07 -16.80 17.74
N GLU A 648 30.70 -16.46 18.86
CA GLU A 648 30.14 -16.71 20.20
C GLU A 648 28.90 -15.83 20.45
N ALA A 649 29.00 -14.52 20.19
CA ALA A 649 27.86 -13.62 20.34
C ALA A 649 26.71 -13.98 19.39
N THR A 650 27.02 -14.32 18.13
CA THR A 650 26.02 -14.75 17.13
C THR A 650 25.31 -16.03 17.59
N THR A 651 26.04 -17.04 18.06
CA THR A 651 25.47 -18.31 18.54
C THR A 651 24.56 -18.08 19.75
N ALA A 652 24.97 -17.21 20.69
CA ALA A 652 24.18 -16.86 21.85
C ALA A 652 22.88 -16.11 21.46
N ALA A 653 22.95 -15.17 20.52
CA ALA A 653 21.79 -14.43 20.04
C ALA A 653 20.78 -15.33 19.32
N LEU A 654 21.24 -16.20 18.41
CA LEU A 654 20.37 -17.16 17.73
C LEU A 654 19.70 -18.13 18.71
N SER A 655 20.43 -18.58 19.75
CA SER A 655 19.87 -19.45 20.79
C SER A 655 18.77 -18.74 21.61
N ARG A 656 18.95 -17.45 21.92
CA ARG A 656 17.91 -16.64 22.58
C ARG A 656 16.69 -16.46 21.68
N LEU A 657 16.88 -16.13 20.40
CA LEU A 657 15.80 -16.03 19.42
C LEU A 657 14.96 -17.31 19.36
N GLN A 658 15.62 -18.47 19.31
CA GLN A 658 14.95 -19.77 19.35
C GLN A 658 14.17 -19.99 20.65
N HIS A 659 14.75 -19.60 21.80
CA HIS A 659 14.09 -19.70 23.08
C HIS A 659 12.83 -18.82 23.16
N VAL A 660 12.91 -17.56 22.71
CA VAL A 660 11.78 -16.61 22.65
C VAL A 660 10.66 -17.15 21.74
N ALA A 661 11.02 -17.65 20.56
CA ALA A 661 10.07 -18.24 19.63
C ALA A 661 9.30 -19.43 20.25
N ARG A 662 9.98 -20.34 20.96
CA ARG A 662 9.38 -21.51 21.61
C ARG A 662 8.57 -21.17 22.87
N SER A 663 9.02 -20.18 23.65
CA SER A 663 8.40 -19.81 24.93
C SER A 663 7.14 -18.97 24.79
N GLY A 664 6.86 -18.42 23.60
CA GLY A 664 5.70 -17.56 23.37
C GLY A 664 5.98 -16.07 23.53
N GLY A 665 7.24 -15.66 23.68
CA GLY A 665 7.62 -14.24 23.73
C GLY A 665 7.49 -13.53 22.38
N ASN A 666 7.67 -12.20 22.40
CA ASN A 666 7.67 -11.38 21.19
C ASN A 666 8.95 -11.62 20.40
N VAL A 667 8.83 -12.26 19.24
CA VAL A 667 10.00 -12.63 18.42
C VAL A 667 10.65 -11.40 17.78
N PHE A 668 9.86 -10.40 17.41
CA PHE A 668 10.38 -9.20 16.76
C PHE A 668 11.24 -8.33 17.70
N GLU A 669 10.89 -8.29 18.99
CA GLU A 669 11.70 -7.64 20.01
C GLU A 669 13.11 -8.25 20.10
N GLU A 670 13.24 -9.58 20.13
CA GLU A 670 14.56 -10.24 20.11
C GLU A 670 15.25 -10.12 18.73
N LEU A 671 14.48 -10.03 17.63
CA LEU A 671 15.06 -9.76 16.31
C LEU A 671 15.80 -8.42 16.27
N MET A 672 15.27 -7.37 16.92
CA MET A 672 15.94 -6.06 17.00
C MET A 672 17.35 -6.14 17.61
N GLU A 673 17.62 -7.16 18.43
CA GLU A 673 18.93 -7.41 19.04
C GLU A 673 19.75 -8.44 18.25
N THR A 674 19.12 -9.50 17.75
CA THR A 674 19.80 -10.59 17.02
C THR A 674 20.40 -10.11 15.70
N VAL A 675 19.72 -9.22 14.99
CA VAL A 675 20.18 -8.72 13.69
C VAL A 675 21.50 -7.95 13.74
N LYS A 676 21.88 -7.44 14.92
CA LYS A 676 23.14 -6.69 15.10
C LYS A 676 24.39 -7.56 14.93
N VAL A 677 24.23 -8.89 15.04
CA VAL A 677 25.34 -9.86 15.03
C VAL A 677 25.13 -11.05 14.10
N ALA A 678 23.94 -11.22 13.53
CA ALA A 678 23.61 -12.37 12.69
C ALA A 678 23.15 -11.95 11.29
N SER A 679 23.53 -12.75 10.30
CA SER A 679 23.08 -12.61 8.91
C SER A 679 21.64 -13.12 8.72
N LEU A 680 21.01 -12.71 7.61
CA LEU A 680 19.65 -13.07 7.23
C LEU A 680 19.42 -14.58 7.20
N GLY A 681 20.34 -15.34 6.59
CA GLY A 681 20.27 -16.78 6.46
C GLY A 681 20.47 -17.51 7.78
N GLN A 682 21.37 -17.03 8.64
CA GLN A 682 21.54 -17.54 10.00
C GLN A 682 20.25 -17.39 10.83
N ILE A 683 19.62 -16.21 10.80
CA ILE A 683 18.38 -15.94 11.52
C ILE A 683 17.23 -16.81 10.98
N SER A 684 17.07 -16.85 9.66
CA SER A 684 16.01 -17.64 9.02
C SER A 684 16.15 -19.12 9.35
N THR A 685 17.38 -19.66 9.31
CA THR A 685 17.66 -21.06 9.69
C THR A 685 17.33 -21.33 11.15
N ALA A 686 17.73 -20.45 12.06
CA ALA A 686 17.40 -20.60 13.48
C ALA A 686 15.89 -20.64 13.73
N LEU A 687 15.10 -19.84 12.99
CA LEU A 687 13.64 -19.86 13.06
C LEU A 687 13.01 -21.10 12.40
N PHE A 688 13.65 -21.68 11.36
CA PHE A 688 13.21 -22.96 10.80
C PHE A 688 13.34 -24.10 11.82
N ASP A 689 14.44 -24.14 12.57
CA ASP A 689 14.74 -25.19 13.56
C ASP A 689 13.78 -25.20 14.77
N VAL A 690 12.95 -24.16 14.93
CA VAL A 690 11.90 -24.10 15.96
C VAL A 690 10.49 -24.35 15.43
N GLY A 691 10.39 -24.94 14.23
CA GLY A 691 9.12 -25.29 13.59
C GLY A 691 8.54 -24.18 12.73
N GLY A 692 9.34 -23.15 12.40
CA GLY A 692 8.90 -22.05 11.56
C GLY A 692 8.74 -22.47 10.10
N GLN A 693 9.46 -23.48 9.60
CA GLN A 693 9.58 -23.77 8.17
C GLN A 693 8.23 -24.00 7.46
N TYR A 694 8.03 -23.33 6.32
CA TYR A 694 6.87 -23.55 5.47
C TYR A 694 6.88 -24.96 4.88
N ARG A 695 5.72 -25.62 4.92
CA ARG A 695 5.47 -26.84 4.19
C ARG A 695 4.54 -26.48 3.04
N ARG A 696 4.96 -26.73 1.80
CA ARG A 696 4.09 -26.55 0.63
C ARG A 696 2.86 -27.42 0.83
N ASN A 697 1.68 -26.82 0.72
CA ASN A 697 0.39 -27.51 0.82
C ASN A 697 0.03 -28.27 -0.47
N MET A 698 1.04 -28.77 -1.22
CA MET A 698 0.90 -29.69 -2.35
C MET A 698 1.85 -30.87 -2.19
#